data_AF-A0A7X6UZZ5-F1
#
_entry.id   AF-A0A7X6UZZ5-F1
#
_cell.length_a   1.000
_cell.length_b   1.000
_cell.length_c   1.000
_cell.angle_alpha   90.00
_cell.angle_beta   90.00
_cell.angle_gamma   90.00
#
_symmetry.space_group_name_H-M   'P 1'
#
loop_
_entity.id
_entity.type
_entity.pdbx_description
1 polymer ?
#
loop_
_entity_poly.entity_id
_entity_poly.type
_entity_poly.pdbx_seq_one_letter_code
_entity_poly.pdbx_strand_id
1 'polypeptide(L)'
;MLMNYSGYINIHFPPCRTFCIAVPPPLFHYTAMDDPTSCQPPPRLPWLTLGIGLALFALATRYGAGPWLEPAVATAGLLTLAALTLLLRYLPAWPGAEQSAPSRHLRRLPEALLLAFLLLYAASSAVTDNWFFPTGWKIPLLEHAKWRDLGYVRCLFATVGLALFFRPLLRTPRAMALAWIGLTGLALLHLHRATGFQMIYRVDSPAFVYRFWTFQRLFPRPDGFDPHWNAGMPVTALVASGVWSVGLWLLPFLHWFPAEQIYTPFLAVFFLGILPLLAWASLAWIAAPPRARWIAALLTLAPTQRYWVHLLHYGTAPALFAMSMAMPLSALAYRYIHLENRPRPATLLLLLLFGFTFLSWPGSLIIAAPLLLVLLANARHLTPRQWAWALGLALLLFLLLLPLALVPFRHATIGGFMSVTARKTLFEHLRGGWALLGHNLRGTNPIILIFGFLGGFIGLPRSIRRYFAPLALLLLLMSGWGEEVKKILQTERLIIPAALVAIIPASLWLDRLIQHSLDAPPRRQTRHALRRAATAWAVALLLTGAYQGAKTWNGKGLGPFQTMPDATRQLIHWLADNVPSNGRVLFAGRAVHGYGGAKAAALPHFTGREMMAADFYGFSPQIVEYQYPPRQFRYDGPDVLYSFMDLHNVTHIVTWHDDWKDVFRRTTNYYRPVHEIGRTAIFETRRQPSWFLEGHGDVQADFNRIQVTLDAPQDRVVIKYNWLPGFTSPHAKLHPHDAGRDITFIGLEPGTNRHITIHYRP
;
A
#
# COMPACT_ATOMS: atom_id res chain seq x y z
N MET A 1 -0.23 -9.12 -49.58
CA MET A 1 -1.61 -9.03 -50.12
C MET A 1 -2.53 -8.63 -48.98
N LEU A 2 -2.83 -7.34 -48.85
CA LEU A 2 -3.81 -6.80 -47.91
C LEU A 2 -4.77 -5.96 -48.74
N MET A 3 -6.03 -6.39 -48.80
CA MET A 3 -7.09 -5.70 -49.54
C MET A 3 -7.90 -4.82 -48.60
N ASN A 4 -8.10 -3.59 -49.07
CA ASN A 4 -8.95 -2.54 -48.54
C ASN A 4 -10.43 -2.97 -48.47
N TYR A 5 -11.12 -2.59 -47.39
CA TYR A 5 -12.54 -2.27 -47.43
C TYR A 5 -12.80 -0.99 -46.64
N SER A 6 -13.01 0.10 -47.38
CA SER A 6 -13.50 1.39 -46.90
C SER A 6 -15.00 1.48 -47.22
N GLY A 7 -15.85 1.34 -46.20
CA GLY A 7 -17.28 1.67 -46.28
C GLY A 7 -17.55 2.97 -45.51
N TYR A 8 -17.79 4.05 -46.24
CA TYR A 8 -18.24 5.33 -45.67
C TYR A 8 -19.73 5.28 -45.37
N ILE A 9 -20.11 5.41 -44.11
CA ILE A 9 -21.48 5.69 -43.67
C ILE A 9 -21.58 7.21 -43.42
N ASN A 10 -22.30 7.91 -44.30
CA ASN A 10 -22.64 9.32 -44.12
C ASN A 10 -23.82 9.44 -43.16
N ILE A 11 -23.58 9.91 -41.94
CA ILE A 11 -24.63 10.29 -40.99
C ILE A 11 -24.72 11.81 -40.97
N HIS A 12 -25.81 12.34 -41.54
CA HIS A 12 -26.18 13.74 -41.39
C HIS A 12 -26.59 14.01 -39.94
N PHE A 13 -25.80 14.81 -39.23
CA PHE A 13 -26.21 15.44 -37.97
C PHE A 13 -26.84 16.81 -38.23
N PRO A 14 -27.96 17.17 -37.59
CA PRO A 14 -28.52 18.51 -37.67
C PRO A 14 -27.61 19.53 -36.95
N PRO A 15 -27.67 20.82 -37.31
CA PRO A 15 -26.80 21.84 -36.72
C PRO A 15 -27.10 22.00 -35.22
N CYS A 16 -26.09 21.69 -34.39
CA CYS A 16 -26.12 21.97 -32.97
C CYS A 16 -26.36 23.46 -32.73
N ARG A 17 -27.48 23.78 -32.08
CA ARG A 17 -27.65 25.05 -31.36
C ARG A 17 -26.50 25.18 -30.37
N THR A 18 -25.76 26.26 -30.49
CA THR A 18 -24.69 26.69 -29.58
C THR A 18 -25.29 26.89 -28.18
N PHE A 19 -25.31 25.84 -27.37
CA PHE A 19 -25.45 25.97 -25.93
C PHE A 19 -24.11 26.52 -25.43
N CYS A 20 -24.00 27.85 -25.39
CA CYS A 20 -23.05 28.53 -24.54
C CYS A 20 -23.36 28.12 -23.10
N ILE A 21 -22.73 27.04 -22.62
CA ILE A 21 -22.55 26.83 -21.19
C ILE A 21 -21.64 27.98 -20.77
N ALA A 22 -22.26 29.05 -20.26
CA ALA A 22 -21.56 30.09 -19.53
C ALA A 22 -20.82 29.38 -18.38
N VAL A 23 -19.53 29.14 -18.57
CA VAL A 23 -18.62 28.84 -17.47
C VAL A 23 -18.63 30.14 -16.65
N PRO A 24 -19.24 30.17 -15.46
CA PRO A 24 -19.18 31.38 -14.66
C PRO A 24 -17.70 31.71 -14.45
N PRO A 25 -17.28 32.97 -14.61
CA PRO A 25 -15.93 33.36 -14.27
C PRO A 25 -15.65 32.91 -12.83
N PRO A 26 -14.41 32.57 -12.45
CA PRO A 26 -14.07 32.23 -11.09
C PRO A 26 -14.17 33.49 -10.21
N LEU A 27 -15.39 33.92 -9.92
CA LEU A 27 -15.74 34.89 -8.89
C LEU A 27 -15.70 34.19 -7.52
N PHE A 28 -14.54 33.63 -7.21
CA PHE A 28 -14.08 33.51 -5.84
C PHE A 28 -12.74 34.23 -5.80
N HIS A 29 -12.81 35.56 -5.83
CA HIS A 29 -11.81 36.31 -5.09
C HIS A 29 -11.82 35.74 -3.68
N TYR A 30 -10.64 35.34 -3.19
CA TYR A 30 -10.37 35.13 -1.78
C TYR A 30 -10.55 36.49 -1.05
N THR A 31 -11.76 37.04 -1.02
CA THR A 31 -12.15 37.98 0.03
C THR A 31 -12.25 37.12 1.28
N ALA A 32 -11.18 37.18 2.05
CA ALA A 32 -11.02 36.60 3.35
C ALA A 32 -12.37 36.36 4.07
N MET A 33 -12.73 35.09 4.27
CA MET A 33 -13.51 34.69 5.45
C MET A 33 -12.62 34.76 6.71
N ASP A 34 -11.83 35.82 6.83
CA ASP A 34 -11.37 36.30 8.11
C ASP A 34 -12.19 37.55 8.33
N ASP A 35 -13.35 37.42 8.98
CA ASP A 35 -13.92 38.55 9.69
C ASP A 35 -12.83 39.02 10.67
N PRO A 36 -12.17 40.18 10.43
CA PRO A 36 -11.01 40.58 11.20
C PRO A 36 -11.38 40.99 12.63
N THR A 37 -12.66 40.98 12.99
CA THR A 37 -13.16 41.52 14.26
C THR A 37 -13.39 40.48 15.36
N SER A 38 -13.42 39.16 15.08
CA SER A 38 -14.01 38.20 16.04
C SER A 38 -13.09 37.12 16.65
N CYS A 39 -11.76 37.14 16.47
CA CYS A 39 -10.91 36.12 17.13
C CYS A 39 -9.46 36.58 17.39
N GLN A 40 -9.21 37.25 18.51
CA GLN A 40 -7.92 37.09 19.16
C GLN A 40 -7.86 35.67 19.74
N PRO A 41 -6.94 34.80 19.28
CA PRO A 41 -6.79 33.48 19.87
C PRO A 41 -6.31 33.63 21.33
N PRO A 42 -6.85 32.87 22.29
CA PRO A 42 -6.35 32.90 23.66
C PRO A 42 -4.85 32.57 23.66
N PRO A 43 -4.01 33.32 24.39
CA PRO A 43 -2.54 33.23 24.30
C PRO A 43 -1.92 31.93 24.80
N ARG A 44 -2.72 30.95 25.26
CA ARG A 44 -2.25 29.74 25.95
C ARG A 44 -2.17 28.46 25.08
N LEU A 45 -2.76 28.43 23.88
CA LEU A 45 -2.68 27.27 22.98
C LEU A 45 -1.38 27.08 22.14
N PRO A 46 -0.53 28.11 21.86
CA PRO A 46 0.64 27.91 21.01
C PRO A 46 1.74 27.04 21.67
N TRP A 47 1.80 26.99 23.00
CA TRP A 47 2.86 26.26 23.71
C TRP A 47 2.70 24.75 23.64
N LEU A 48 1.47 24.22 23.76
CA LEU A 48 1.22 22.77 23.66
C LEU A 48 1.50 22.25 22.24
N THR A 49 1.06 23.01 21.21
CA THR A 49 1.30 22.65 19.80
C THR A 49 2.78 22.73 19.43
N LEU A 50 3.49 23.74 19.93
CA LEU A 50 4.95 23.83 19.80
C LEU A 50 5.66 22.68 20.53
N GLY A 51 5.22 22.33 21.74
CA GLY A 51 5.78 21.23 22.53
C GLY A 51 5.65 19.86 21.84
N ILE A 52 4.47 19.54 21.32
CA ILE A 52 4.25 18.33 20.51
C ILE A 52 5.15 18.34 19.27
N GLY A 53 5.26 19.48 18.61
CA GLY A 53 6.08 19.59 17.41
C GLY A 53 7.59 19.42 17.66
N LEU A 54 8.08 20.00 18.76
CA LEU A 54 9.46 19.81 19.22
C LEU A 54 9.73 18.35 19.61
N ALA A 55 8.78 17.69 20.26
CA ALA A 55 8.91 16.26 20.60
C ALA A 55 8.98 15.37 19.36
N LEU A 56 8.10 15.59 18.36
CA LEU A 56 8.14 14.85 17.09
C LEU A 56 9.45 15.10 16.33
N PHE A 57 9.91 16.36 16.30
CA PHE A 57 11.18 16.73 15.68
C PHE A 57 12.36 16.02 16.36
N ALA A 58 12.46 16.12 17.69
CA ALA A 58 13.51 15.48 18.47
C ALA A 58 13.53 13.96 18.29
N LEU A 59 12.35 13.33 18.23
CA LEU A 59 12.21 11.90 17.98
C LEU A 59 12.71 11.51 16.58
N ALA A 60 12.35 12.29 15.56
CA ALA A 60 12.77 12.07 14.19
C ALA A 60 14.30 12.21 14.02
N THR A 61 14.96 13.03 14.83
CA THR A 61 16.42 13.24 14.80
C THR A 61 17.22 12.31 15.73
N ARG A 62 16.57 11.55 16.62
CA ARG A 62 17.24 10.67 17.59
C ARG A 62 17.73 9.39 16.90
N TYR A 63 19.03 9.20 16.66
CA TYR A 63 19.60 7.92 16.18
C TYR A 63 20.69 7.38 17.12
N GLY A 64 20.56 6.12 17.55
CA GLY A 64 21.63 5.32 18.16
C GLY A 64 22.36 5.98 19.34
N ALA A 65 23.49 5.41 19.77
CA ALA A 65 24.42 6.04 20.71
C ALA A 65 25.38 7.02 20.00
N GLY A 66 24.86 7.81 19.04
CA GLY A 66 25.66 8.78 18.32
C GLY A 66 25.96 10.02 19.19
N PRO A 67 27.15 10.64 19.07
CA PRO A 67 27.62 11.74 19.94
C PRO A 67 26.74 13.00 19.95
N TRP A 68 25.78 13.13 19.03
CA TRP A 68 24.83 14.25 18.97
C TRP A 68 23.64 14.12 19.95
N LEU A 69 23.56 13.00 20.69
CA LEU A 69 22.64 12.79 21.80
C LEU A 69 23.26 13.09 23.17
N GLU A 70 24.46 13.66 23.22
CA GLU A 70 24.84 14.41 24.41
C GLU A 70 23.78 15.49 24.65
N PRO A 71 23.18 15.55 25.85
CA PRO A 71 22.26 16.62 26.23
C PRO A 71 22.82 18.00 25.88
N ALA A 72 24.14 18.17 25.92
CA ALA A 72 24.85 19.38 25.51
C ALA A 72 24.55 19.82 24.06
N VAL A 73 24.48 18.90 23.09
CA VAL A 73 24.30 19.25 21.66
C VAL A 73 22.84 19.47 21.29
N ALA A 74 21.91 18.71 21.87
CA ALA A 74 20.48 18.99 21.76
C ALA A 74 20.13 20.32 22.45
N THR A 75 20.75 20.60 23.61
CA THR A 75 20.65 21.90 24.29
C THR A 75 21.28 22.99 23.44
N ALA A 76 22.44 22.77 22.81
CA ALA A 76 23.04 23.72 21.89
C ALA A 76 22.16 23.98 20.66
N GLY A 77 21.50 22.96 20.09
CA GLY A 77 20.55 23.12 18.98
C GLY A 77 19.29 23.89 19.37
N LEU A 78 18.72 23.59 20.54
CA LEU A 78 17.60 24.33 21.12
C LEU A 78 17.99 25.77 21.48
N LEU A 79 19.18 25.99 22.04
CA LEU A 79 19.75 27.30 22.31
C LEU A 79 20.05 28.06 21.02
N THR A 80 20.48 27.37 19.96
CA THR A 80 20.73 27.98 18.64
C THR A 80 19.42 28.38 17.97
N LEU A 81 18.37 27.55 18.07
CA LEU A 81 17.01 27.91 17.66
C LEU A 81 16.46 29.07 18.48
N ALA A 82 16.59 29.03 19.80
CA ALA A 82 16.18 30.11 20.69
C ALA A 82 16.95 31.40 20.38
N ALA A 83 18.26 31.30 20.15
CA ALA A 83 19.13 32.40 19.76
C ALA A 83 18.75 32.94 18.38
N LEU A 84 18.52 32.11 17.36
CA LEU A 84 18.04 32.55 16.04
C LEU A 84 16.66 33.21 16.13
N THR A 85 15.77 32.70 16.98
CA THR A 85 14.44 33.27 17.19
C THR A 85 14.54 34.61 17.91
N LEU A 86 15.44 34.72 18.90
CA LEU A 86 15.79 35.97 19.59
C LEU A 86 16.47 36.95 18.63
N LEU A 87 17.42 36.52 17.81
CA LEU A 87 18.12 37.35 16.82
C LEU A 87 17.15 37.86 15.75
N LEU A 88 16.21 37.04 15.29
CA LEU A 88 15.16 37.48 14.37
C LEU A 88 14.15 38.44 15.04
N ARG A 89 13.99 38.35 16.37
CA ARG A 89 13.14 39.23 17.18
C ARG A 89 13.84 40.54 17.59
N TYR A 90 15.15 40.53 17.77
CA TYR A 90 15.98 41.63 18.29
C TYR A 90 16.92 42.26 17.27
N LEU A 91 17.02 41.74 16.03
CA LEU A 91 17.66 42.48 14.95
C LEU A 91 16.96 43.83 14.84
N PRO A 92 17.67 44.94 15.14
CA PRO A 92 17.07 46.22 15.45
C PRO A 92 16.08 46.62 14.37
N ALA A 93 14.90 47.03 14.80
CA ALA A 93 14.00 47.80 13.96
C ALA A 93 14.83 48.96 13.42
N TRP A 94 15.10 48.94 12.11
CA TRP A 94 15.86 49.98 11.46
C TRP A 94 15.20 51.32 11.80
N PRO A 95 15.92 52.30 12.36
CA PRO A 95 15.35 53.60 12.67
C PRO A 95 14.85 54.21 11.36
N GLY A 96 13.52 54.24 11.18
CA GLY A 96 12.85 54.59 9.93
C GLY A 96 11.78 53.61 9.46
N ALA A 97 11.63 52.44 10.07
CA ALA A 97 10.47 51.59 9.85
C ALA A 97 9.26 52.15 10.62
N GLU A 98 8.38 52.86 9.92
CA GLU A 98 7.10 53.38 10.44
C GLU A 98 6.40 52.38 11.38
N GLN A 99 5.98 52.86 12.56
CA GLN A 99 5.37 52.09 13.65
C GLN A 99 4.02 51.41 13.28
N SER A 100 3.54 51.56 12.06
CA SER A 100 2.32 50.95 11.56
C SER A 100 2.54 49.51 11.05
N ALA A 101 2.66 48.55 11.97
CA ALA A 101 2.04 47.21 11.91
C ALA A 101 2.80 46.12 12.72
N PRO A 102 2.80 46.19 14.07
CA PRO A 102 3.28 45.09 14.92
C PRO A 102 2.56 43.74 14.63
N SER A 103 1.36 43.78 14.04
CA SER A 103 0.59 42.59 13.66
C SER A 103 1.19 41.76 12.51
N ARG A 104 2.04 42.34 11.65
CA ARG A 104 2.63 41.61 10.51
C ARG A 104 3.82 40.73 10.89
N HIS A 105 4.55 41.09 11.96
CA HIS A 105 5.72 40.31 12.41
C HIS A 105 5.34 39.00 13.08
N LEU A 106 4.33 39.00 13.96
CA LEU A 106 3.84 37.79 14.63
C LEU A 106 3.27 36.75 13.65
N ARG A 107 2.68 37.20 12.54
CA ARG A 107 2.16 36.30 11.48
C ARG A 107 3.25 35.52 10.74
N ARG A 108 4.51 35.96 10.78
CA ARG A 108 5.63 35.35 10.02
C ARG A 108 6.50 34.40 10.85
N LEU A 109 6.36 34.38 12.17
CA LEU A 109 7.12 33.50 13.06
C LEU A 109 6.97 32.00 12.71
N PRO A 110 5.76 31.48 12.40
CA PRO A 110 5.60 30.07 12.05
C PRO A 110 6.38 29.66 10.80
N GLU A 111 6.46 30.52 9.79
CA GLU A 111 7.19 30.23 8.55
C GLU A 111 8.69 30.08 8.80
N ALA A 112 9.27 31.02 9.55
CA ALA A 112 10.69 30.99 9.88
C ALA A 112 11.03 29.75 10.72
N LEU A 113 10.17 29.41 11.68
CA LEU A 113 10.35 28.25 12.55
C LEU A 113 10.24 26.92 11.78
N LEU A 114 9.25 26.77 10.89
CA LEU A 114 9.12 25.58 10.06
C LEU A 114 10.30 25.45 9.08
N LEU A 115 10.75 26.55 8.47
CA LEU A 115 11.94 26.52 7.62
C LEU A 115 13.20 26.17 8.41
N ALA A 116 13.37 26.72 9.61
CA ALA A 116 14.49 26.38 10.49
C ALA A 116 14.49 24.89 10.85
N PHE A 117 13.33 24.32 11.20
CA PHE A 117 13.22 22.88 11.44
C PHE A 117 13.51 22.05 10.18
N LEU A 118 13.06 22.47 9.01
CA LEU A 118 13.38 21.77 7.76
C LEU A 118 14.87 21.73 7.48
N LEU A 119 15.56 22.87 7.68
CA LEU A 119 17.01 23.00 7.54
C LEU A 119 17.75 22.11 8.54
N LEU A 120 17.37 22.19 9.82
CA LEU A 120 17.95 21.37 10.88
C LEU A 120 17.74 19.88 10.64
N TYR A 121 16.53 19.48 10.21
CA TYR A 121 16.24 18.08 9.89
C TYR A 121 17.12 17.57 8.76
N ALA A 122 17.22 18.34 7.67
CA ALA A 122 18.01 18.00 6.49
C ALA A 122 19.54 17.99 6.75
N ALA A 123 19.99 18.60 7.84
CA ALA A 123 21.38 18.59 8.31
C ALA A 123 21.61 17.70 9.56
N SER A 124 20.57 17.04 10.07
CA SER A 124 20.64 16.24 11.30
C SER A 124 21.25 14.86 11.07
N SER A 125 21.59 14.16 12.16
CA SER A 125 22.00 12.76 12.12
C SER A 125 20.94 11.81 11.54
N ALA A 126 19.68 12.23 11.38
CA ALA A 126 18.68 11.44 10.63
C ALA A 126 19.17 11.10 9.21
N VAL A 127 20.03 11.95 8.63
CA VAL A 127 20.69 11.77 7.31
C VAL A 127 21.63 10.55 7.26
N THR A 128 22.14 10.10 8.41
CA THR A 128 23.04 8.95 8.45
C THR A 128 22.30 7.62 8.56
N ASP A 129 20.98 7.67 8.82
CA ASP A 129 20.12 6.49 8.80
C ASP A 129 19.99 5.98 7.36
N ASN A 130 20.18 4.68 7.16
CA ASN A 130 19.96 4.06 5.85
C ASN A 130 18.48 4.18 5.41
N TRP A 131 17.57 4.33 6.37
CA TRP A 131 16.16 4.62 6.15
C TRP A 131 15.85 6.12 6.00
N PHE A 132 16.86 6.98 5.84
CA PHE A 132 16.63 8.38 5.52
C PHE A 132 16.08 8.51 4.10
N PHE A 133 14.94 9.20 3.99
CA PHE A 133 14.08 9.22 2.80
C PHE A 133 14.80 9.27 1.43
N PRO A 134 15.64 10.26 1.09
CA PRO A 134 16.41 10.20 -0.13
C PRO A 134 17.60 9.22 0.00
N THR A 135 17.56 8.12 -0.77
CA THR A 135 18.70 7.19 -0.86
C THR A 135 19.96 7.91 -1.33
N GLY A 136 21.12 7.56 -0.75
CA GLY A 136 22.41 8.20 -1.07
C GLY A 136 22.54 9.64 -0.56
N TRP A 137 21.75 10.04 0.44
CA TRP A 137 21.89 11.34 1.09
C TRP A 137 23.05 11.40 2.08
N LYS A 138 23.42 10.24 2.67
CA LYS A 138 24.57 10.10 3.56
C LYS A 138 25.83 10.64 2.89
N ILE A 139 26.54 11.53 3.58
CA ILE A 139 27.90 11.93 3.24
C ILE A 139 28.79 10.80 3.76
N PRO A 140 29.33 9.91 2.93
CA PRO A 140 30.25 8.89 3.43
C PRO A 140 31.50 9.61 3.93
N LEU A 141 31.86 9.35 5.17
CA LEU A 141 33.13 9.79 5.77
C LEU A 141 34.34 9.07 5.14
N LEU A 142 34.11 8.12 4.22
CA LEU A 142 35.13 7.30 3.56
C LEU A 142 35.38 7.76 2.12
N GLU A 143 36.66 7.88 1.76
CA GLU A 143 37.27 8.71 0.68
C GLU A 143 36.84 8.44 -0.78
N HIS A 144 35.91 7.53 -1.08
CA HIS A 144 35.73 7.02 -2.45
C HIS A 144 34.40 7.36 -3.14
N ALA A 145 33.47 8.05 -2.47
CA ALA A 145 32.23 8.45 -3.13
C ALA A 145 32.40 9.74 -3.93
N LYS A 146 32.07 9.70 -5.23
CA LYS A 146 32.04 10.90 -6.07
C LYS A 146 31.00 11.86 -5.48
N TRP A 147 31.43 13.02 -4.99
CA TRP A 147 30.60 14.04 -4.33
C TRP A 147 29.32 14.42 -5.11
N ARG A 148 29.35 14.35 -6.44
CA ARG A 148 28.20 14.55 -7.35
C ARG A 148 27.06 13.54 -7.18
N ASP A 149 27.34 12.39 -6.58
CA ASP A 149 26.37 11.32 -6.36
C ASP A 149 25.60 11.46 -5.05
N LEU A 150 26.06 12.36 -4.17
CA LEU A 150 25.44 12.65 -2.89
C LEU A 150 24.13 13.42 -3.08
N GLY A 151 23.04 12.91 -2.49
CA GLY A 151 21.72 13.53 -2.55
C GLY A 151 21.72 14.96 -1.99
N TYR A 152 22.47 15.19 -0.90
CA TYR A 152 22.62 16.51 -0.29
C TYR A 152 23.24 17.54 -1.25
N VAL A 153 24.32 17.16 -1.93
CA VAL A 153 25.01 18.02 -2.92
C VAL A 153 24.09 18.35 -4.09
N ARG A 154 23.33 17.36 -4.61
CA ARG A 154 22.33 17.59 -5.65
C ARG A 154 21.24 18.55 -5.20
N CYS A 155 20.79 18.44 -3.95
CA CYS A 155 19.81 19.37 -3.36
C CYS A 155 20.40 20.78 -3.21
N LEU A 156 21.66 20.91 -2.82
CA LEU A 156 22.34 22.20 -2.73
C LEU A 156 22.45 22.86 -4.11
N PHE A 157 22.90 22.12 -5.14
CA PHE A 157 22.94 22.64 -6.51
C PHE A 157 21.55 23.02 -7.03
N ALA A 158 20.54 22.19 -6.79
CA ALA A 158 19.17 22.50 -7.14
C ALA A 158 18.68 23.76 -6.39
N THR A 159 19.08 23.94 -5.12
CA THR A 159 18.75 25.13 -4.33
C THR A 159 19.39 26.39 -4.92
N VAL A 160 20.67 26.34 -5.27
CA VAL A 160 21.38 27.47 -5.90
C VAL A 160 20.77 27.81 -7.26
N GLY A 161 20.57 26.81 -8.12
CA GLY A 161 19.93 27.00 -9.42
C GLY A 161 18.52 27.56 -9.29
N LEU A 162 17.70 27.01 -8.38
CA LEU A 162 16.38 27.55 -8.09
C LEU A 162 16.46 28.95 -7.50
N ALA A 163 17.41 29.31 -6.64
CA ALA A 163 17.51 30.67 -6.10
C ALA A 163 17.84 31.70 -7.19
N LEU A 164 18.67 31.32 -8.17
CA LEU A 164 19.05 32.18 -9.31
C LEU A 164 17.90 32.32 -10.34
N PHE A 165 17.17 31.23 -10.62
CA PHE A 165 16.10 31.20 -11.62
C PHE A 165 14.68 31.11 -11.00
N PHE A 166 14.54 31.51 -9.74
CA PHE A 166 13.39 31.21 -8.86
C PHE A 166 12.05 31.69 -9.41
N ARG A 167 12.03 32.93 -9.92
CA ARG A 167 10.81 33.67 -10.23
C ARG A 167 10.06 33.14 -11.47
N PRO A 168 10.68 32.99 -12.65
CA PRO A 168 9.93 32.57 -13.84
C PRO A 168 9.35 31.16 -13.71
N LEU A 169 10.10 30.24 -13.09
CA LEU A 169 9.69 28.85 -12.95
C LEU A 169 8.53 28.69 -11.96
N LEU A 170 8.61 29.30 -10.78
CA LEU A 170 7.64 29.03 -9.70
C LEU A 170 6.39 29.91 -9.72
N ARG A 171 6.35 30.92 -10.60
CA ARG A 171 5.19 31.80 -10.77
C ARG A 171 3.99 31.08 -11.35
N THR A 172 4.21 30.09 -12.20
CA THR A 172 3.11 29.36 -12.86
C THR A 172 2.95 27.96 -12.27
N PRO A 173 1.71 27.47 -12.09
CA PRO A 173 1.49 26.08 -11.71
C PRO A 173 1.97 25.08 -12.78
N ARG A 174 2.18 25.55 -14.02
CA ARG A 174 2.63 24.74 -15.15
C ARG A 174 4.02 24.14 -14.93
N ALA A 175 4.93 24.85 -14.28
CA ALA A 175 6.26 24.31 -14.01
C ALA A 175 6.22 23.09 -13.06
N MET A 176 5.35 23.11 -12.04
CA MET A 176 5.16 21.96 -11.15
C MET A 176 4.49 20.79 -11.89
N ALA A 177 3.56 21.08 -12.80
CA ALA A 177 2.95 20.06 -13.66
C ALA A 177 3.99 19.41 -14.59
N LEU A 178 4.84 20.21 -15.25
CA LEU A 178 5.91 19.72 -16.11
C LEU A 178 6.95 18.91 -15.32
N ALA A 179 7.30 19.35 -14.11
CA ALA A 179 8.17 18.58 -13.22
C ALA A 179 7.55 17.22 -12.87
N TRP A 180 6.25 17.17 -12.57
CA TRP A 180 5.54 15.92 -12.33
C TRP A 180 5.57 15.01 -13.57
N ILE A 181 5.22 15.53 -14.76
CA ILE A 181 5.26 14.76 -16.02
C ILE A 181 6.67 14.18 -16.26
N GLY A 182 7.71 15.01 -16.12
CA GLY A 182 9.09 14.59 -16.34
C GLY A 182 9.56 13.52 -15.35
N LEU A 183 9.21 13.66 -14.07
CA LEU A 183 9.59 12.71 -13.02
C LEU A 183 8.78 11.41 -13.08
N THR A 184 7.50 11.47 -13.43
CA THR A 184 6.69 10.29 -13.72
C THR A 184 7.23 9.56 -14.96
N GLY A 185 7.57 10.28 -16.03
CA GLY A 185 8.20 9.70 -17.22
C GLY A 185 9.54 9.02 -16.90
N LEU A 186 10.36 9.62 -16.05
CA LEU A 186 11.61 9.03 -15.57
C LEU A 186 11.36 7.76 -14.74
N ALA A 187 10.35 7.77 -13.87
CA ALA A 187 9.96 6.60 -13.07
C ALA A 187 9.51 5.44 -13.97
N LEU A 188 8.71 5.73 -15.00
CA LEU A 188 8.28 4.75 -16.01
C LEU A 188 9.47 4.19 -16.79
N LEU A 189 10.42 5.03 -17.21
CA LEU A 189 11.64 4.59 -17.86
C LEU A 189 12.47 3.68 -16.95
N HIS A 190 12.57 4.01 -15.66
CA HIS A 190 13.27 3.20 -14.68
C HIS A 190 12.60 1.84 -14.46
N LEU A 191 11.27 1.82 -14.34
CA LEU A 191 10.51 0.57 -14.24
C LEU A 191 10.68 -0.28 -15.49
N HIS A 192 10.52 0.30 -16.67
CA HIS A 192 10.70 -0.40 -17.94
C HIS A 192 12.12 -0.99 -18.06
N ARG A 193 13.17 -0.24 -17.68
CA ARG A 193 14.54 -0.78 -17.68
C ARG A 193 14.74 -1.90 -16.67
N ALA A 194 14.04 -1.86 -15.54
CA ALA A 194 14.18 -2.86 -14.48
C ALA A 194 13.40 -4.14 -14.77
N THR A 195 12.26 -4.05 -15.48
CA THR A 195 11.35 -5.19 -15.65
C THR A 195 10.95 -5.49 -17.08
N GLY A 196 11.17 -4.58 -18.03
CA GLY A 196 10.55 -4.66 -19.36
C GLY A 196 9.02 -4.63 -19.31
N PHE A 197 8.43 -4.15 -18.20
CA PHE A 197 7.02 -4.34 -17.83
C PHE A 197 6.58 -5.80 -17.62
N GLN A 198 7.52 -6.75 -17.52
CA GLN A 198 7.22 -8.07 -17.00
C GLN A 198 6.80 -7.97 -15.53
N MET A 199 6.05 -8.97 -15.08
CA MET A 199 5.55 -9.06 -13.72
C MET A 199 6.70 -8.95 -12.70
N ILE A 200 6.56 -8.02 -11.77
CA ILE A 200 7.40 -7.99 -10.56
C ILE A 200 7.19 -9.30 -9.80
N TYR A 201 8.29 -10.00 -9.52
CA TYR A 201 8.32 -11.31 -8.88
C TYR A 201 9.11 -11.23 -7.57
N ARG A 202 8.45 -10.73 -6.53
CA ARG A 202 9.06 -10.59 -5.20
C ARG A 202 8.00 -10.71 -4.11
N VAL A 203 8.31 -11.46 -3.05
CA VAL A 203 7.44 -11.66 -1.86
C VAL A 203 5.97 -11.91 -2.24
N ASP A 204 5.04 -10.96 -2.04
CA ASP A 204 3.60 -11.12 -2.28
C ASP A 204 3.17 -10.84 -3.72
N SER A 205 4.02 -10.31 -4.60
CA SER A 205 3.57 -9.96 -5.96
C SER A 205 2.94 -11.15 -6.70
N PRO A 206 3.53 -12.36 -6.73
CA PRO A 206 2.87 -13.52 -7.31
C PRO A 206 1.60 -13.92 -6.55
N ALA A 207 1.60 -13.85 -5.22
CA ALA A 207 0.40 -14.13 -4.43
C ALA A 207 -0.78 -13.21 -4.79
N PHE A 208 -0.53 -11.95 -5.13
CA PHE A 208 -1.60 -11.07 -5.61
C PHE A 208 -2.03 -11.36 -7.04
N VAL A 209 -1.12 -11.75 -7.93
CA VAL A 209 -1.49 -12.24 -9.27
C VAL A 209 -2.40 -13.45 -9.17
N TYR A 210 -2.07 -14.41 -8.30
CA TYR A 210 -2.94 -15.55 -8.03
C TYR A 210 -4.31 -15.12 -7.51
N ARG A 211 -4.35 -14.19 -6.56
CA ARG A 211 -5.63 -13.68 -6.05
C ARG A 211 -6.44 -12.90 -7.08
N PHE A 212 -5.81 -12.22 -8.04
CA PHE A 212 -6.53 -11.59 -9.16
C PHE A 212 -7.15 -12.65 -10.08
N TRP A 213 -6.42 -13.74 -10.35
CA TRP A 213 -6.94 -14.88 -11.09
C TRP A 213 -8.11 -15.55 -10.37
N THR A 214 -7.97 -15.80 -9.06
CA THR A 214 -9.06 -16.32 -8.21
C THR A 214 -10.25 -15.36 -8.16
N PHE A 215 -10.00 -14.05 -8.01
CA PHE A 215 -11.05 -13.03 -8.03
C PHE A 215 -11.84 -13.05 -9.34
N GLN A 216 -11.16 -13.14 -10.49
CA GLN A 216 -11.82 -13.20 -11.79
C GLN A 216 -12.73 -14.42 -11.95
N ARG A 217 -12.33 -15.58 -11.40
CA ARG A 217 -13.10 -16.83 -11.44
C ARG A 217 -14.27 -16.85 -10.45
N LEU A 218 -14.14 -16.17 -9.31
CA LEU A 218 -15.14 -16.17 -8.25
C LEU A 218 -16.13 -15.00 -8.32
N PHE A 219 -15.77 -13.89 -8.94
CA PHE A 219 -16.61 -12.69 -9.01
C PHE A 219 -18.02 -13.01 -9.56
N PRO A 220 -19.12 -12.54 -8.92
CA PRO A 220 -19.18 -11.55 -7.83
C PRO A 220 -19.12 -12.12 -6.40
N ARG A 221 -18.75 -13.39 -6.21
CA ARG A 221 -18.67 -14.01 -4.88
C ARG A 221 -17.35 -13.68 -4.17
N PRO A 222 -17.38 -13.28 -2.88
CA PRO A 222 -16.20 -12.88 -2.13
C PRO A 222 -15.33 -14.04 -1.64
N ASP A 223 -15.87 -15.25 -1.66
CA ASP A 223 -15.26 -16.51 -1.26
C ASP A 223 -15.67 -17.66 -2.19
N GLY A 224 -15.04 -18.82 -2.00
CA GLY A 224 -15.28 -20.02 -2.80
C GLY A 224 -14.34 -21.15 -2.42
N PHE A 225 -14.40 -22.22 -3.20
CA PHE A 225 -13.52 -23.39 -3.11
C PHE A 225 -12.43 -23.30 -4.18
N ASP A 226 -11.17 -23.36 -3.76
CA ASP A 226 -10.00 -23.40 -4.64
C ASP A 226 -9.41 -24.82 -4.66
N PRO A 227 -9.59 -25.58 -5.75
CA PRO A 227 -9.04 -26.94 -5.86
C PRO A 227 -7.53 -26.97 -6.09
N HIS A 228 -6.93 -25.85 -6.52
CA HIS A 228 -5.55 -25.83 -7.00
C HIS A 228 -4.50 -25.90 -5.88
N TRP A 229 -4.92 -25.69 -4.63
CA TRP A 229 -4.06 -25.84 -3.45
C TRP A 229 -4.64 -26.85 -2.46
N ASN A 230 -3.75 -27.71 -1.94
CA ASN A 230 -4.00 -28.62 -0.82
C ASN A 230 -5.26 -29.49 -1.01
N ALA A 231 -5.53 -29.94 -2.24
CA ALA A 231 -6.69 -30.75 -2.61
C ALA A 231 -8.05 -30.06 -2.37
N GLY A 232 -8.09 -28.73 -2.35
CA GLY A 232 -9.32 -27.98 -2.12
C GLY A 232 -9.38 -27.28 -0.79
N MET A 233 -9.42 -25.95 -0.78
CA MET A 233 -9.53 -25.14 0.43
C MET A 233 -10.49 -23.97 0.25
N PRO A 234 -11.11 -23.46 1.32
CA PRO A 234 -11.89 -22.23 1.25
C PRO A 234 -10.98 -21.01 1.00
N VAL A 235 -11.39 -20.15 0.06
CA VAL A 235 -10.64 -18.93 -0.30
C VAL A 235 -11.09 -17.74 0.53
N THR A 236 -10.46 -17.54 1.68
CA THR A 236 -10.69 -16.35 2.52
C THR A 236 -9.76 -15.19 2.19
N ALA A 237 -8.64 -15.49 1.51
CA ALA A 237 -7.58 -14.52 1.23
C ALA A 237 -8.01 -13.38 0.30
N LEU A 238 -9.06 -13.55 -0.51
CA LEU A 238 -9.59 -12.47 -1.37
C LEU A 238 -10.03 -11.26 -0.56
N VAL A 239 -10.74 -11.49 0.56
CA VAL A 239 -11.21 -10.42 1.45
C VAL A 239 -10.07 -9.89 2.31
N ALA A 240 -9.34 -10.77 2.99
CA ALA A 240 -8.30 -10.36 3.95
C ALA A 240 -7.15 -9.55 3.31
N SER A 241 -6.82 -9.83 2.04
CA SER A 241 -5.73 -9.16 1.33
C SER A 241 -6.10 -7.82 0.68
N GLY A 242 -7.40 -7.48 0.64
CA GLY A 242 -7.90 -6.26 0.02
C GLY A 242 -7.98 -6.34 -1.51
N VAL A 243 -7.91 -7.53 -2.12
CA VAL A 243 -7.99 -7.68 -3.58
C VAL A 243 -9.27 -7.10 -4.14
N TRP A 244 -10.39 -7.16 -3.42
CA TRP A 244 -11.64 -6.51 -3.79
C TRP A 244 -11.53 -5.00 -4.04
N SER A 245 -10.65 -4.31 -3.30
CA SER A 245 -10.42 -2.87 -3.49
C SER A 245 -9.81 -2.53 -4.86
N VAL A 246 -9.04 -3.45 -5.45
CA VAL A 246 -8.36 -3.24 -6.74
C VAL A 246 -9.05 -4.01 -7.87
N GLY A 247 -9.47 -5.24 -7.60
CA GLY A 247 -10.05 -6.18 -8.56
C GLY A 247 -11.26 -5.58 -9.26
N LEU A 248 -12.12 -4.84 -8.56
CA LEU A 248 -13.26 -4.16 -9.16
C LEU A 248 -12.86 -3.06 -10.16
N TRP A 249 -11.80 -2.30 -9.86
CA TRP A 249 -11.28 -1.29 -10.78
C TRP A 249 -10.56 -1.92 -11.98
N LEU A 250 -9.95 -3.08 -11.77
CA LEU A 250 -9.25 -3.84 -12.80
C LEU A 250 -10.15 -4.82 -13.57
N LEU A 251 -11.40 -5.04 -13.14
CA LEU A 251 -12.27 -6.08 -13.66
C LEU A 251 -12.42 -6.02 -15.19
N PRO A 252 -12.62 -4.85 -15.83
CA PRO A 252 -12.65 -4.78 -17.29
C PRO A 252 -11.36 -5.33 -17.90
N PHE A 253 -10.20 -4.88 -17.41
CA PHE A 253 -8.91 -5.31 -17.94
C PHE A 253 -8.62 -6.79 -17.70
N LEU A 254 -8.93 -7.30 -16.50
CA LEU A 254 -8.74 -8.71 -16.15
C LEU A 254 -9.55 -9.65 -17.06
N HIS A 255 -10.66 -9.16 -17.64
CA HIS A 255 -11.42 -9.94 -18.62
C HIS A 255 -10.66 -10.15 -19.94
N TRP A 256 -9.83 -9.19 -20.36
CA TRP A 256 -9.14 -9.23 -21.65
C TRP A 256 -7.67 -9.64 -21.57
N PHE A 257 -7.01 -9.42 -20.44
CA PHE A 257 -5.59 -9.72 -20.29
C PHE A 257 -5.32 -10.57 -19.04
N PRO A 258 -4.34 -11.48 -19.10
CA PRO A 258 -3.89 -12.23 -17.93
C PRO A 258 -3.40 -11.30 -16.80
N ALA A 259 -3.66 -11.70 -15.56
CA ALA A 259 -3.33 -10.89 -14.38
C ALA A 259 -1.82 -10.56 -14.30
N GLU A 260 -0.95 -11.49 -14.70
CA GLU A 260 0.51 -11.30 -14.73
C GLU A 260 0.97 -10.23 -15.72
N GLN A 261 0.22 -10.01 -16.81
CA GLN A 261 0.53 -8.97 -17.80
C GLN A 261 0.05 -7.60 -17.35
N ILE A 262 -1.06 -7.53 -16.60
CA ILE A 262 -1.62 -6.27 -16.10
C ILE A 262 -0.89 -5.78 -14.84
N TYR A 263 -0.41 -6.69 -13.98
CA TYR A 263 0.02 -6.34 -12.63
C TYR A 263 1.00 -5.17 -12.58
N THR A 264 2.13 -5.26 -13.28
CA THR A 264 3.17 -4.22 -13.25
C THR A 264 2.76 -2.92 -13.96
N PRO A 265 2.15 -2.95 -15.16
CA PRO A 265 1.54 -1.76 -15.76
C PRO A 265 0.51 -1.09 -14.86
N PHE A 266 -0.33 -1.85 -14.15
CA PHE A 266 -1.29 -1.30 -13.20
C PHE A 266 -0.59 -0.55 -12.07
N LEU A 267 0.46 -1.12 -11.45
CA LEU A 267 1.21 -0.42 -10.41
C LEU A 267 1.75 0.92 -10.94
N ALA A 268 2.28 0.93 -12.16
CA ALA A 268 2.79 2.13 -12.80
C ALA A 268 1.68 3.18 -13.03
N VAL A 269 0.61 2.81 -13.72
CA VAL A 269 -0.50 3.71 -14.05
C VAL A 269 -1.14 4.27 -12.79
N PHE A 270 -1.42 3.41 -11.81
CA PHE A 270 -2.10 3.85 -10.61
C PHE A 270 -1.19 4.71 -9.72
N PHE A 271 0.00 4.22 -9.35
CA PHE A 271 0.82 4.90 -8.34
C PHE A 271 1.67 6.05 -8.90
N LEU A 272 1.97 6.08 -10.21
CA LEU A 272 2.68 7.20 -10.86
C LEU A 272 1.75 8.18 -11.58
N GLY A 273 0.53 7.75 -11.91
CA GLY A 273 -0.47 8.54 -12.62
C GLY A 273 -1.67 8.90 -11.74
N ILE A 274 -2.52 7.92 -11.45
CA ILE A 274 -3.82 8.14 -10.80
C ILE A 274 -3.67 8.71 -9.38
N LEU A 275 -2.81 8.15 -8.53
CA LEU A 275 -2.63 8.61 -7.15
C LEU A 275 -2.14 10.07 -7.07
N PRO A 276 -1.13 10.50 -7.84
CA PRO A 276 -0.79 11.92 -7.95
C PRO A 276 -1.94 12.82 -8.39
N LEU A 277 -2.77 12.36 -9.34
CA LEU A 277 -3.96 13.10 -9.77
C LEU A 277 -5.06 13.11 -8.69
N LEU A 278 -5.18 12.05 -7.88
CA LEU A 278 -6.06 12.04 -6.71
C LEU A 278 -5.57 12.98 -5.62
N ALA A 279 -4.26 13.13 -5.41
CA ALA A 279 -3.70 14.18 -4.54
C ALA A 279 -4.04 15.58 -5.07
N TRP A 280 -3.82 15.80 -6.37
CA TRP A 280 -4.19 17.05 -7.03
C TRP A 280 -5.68 17.36 -6.84
N ALA A 281 -6.56 16.37 -7.04
CA ALA A 281 -8.00 16.50 -6.89
C ALA A 281 -8.41 16.71 -5.43
N SER A 282 -7.75 16.05 -4.47
CA SER A 282 -7.97 16.23 -3.03
C SER A 282 -7.75 17.69 -2.62
N LEU A 283 -6.69 18.32 -3.11
CA LEU A 283 -6.43 19.75 -2.89
C LEU A 283 -7.47 20.63 -3.62
N ALA A 284 -7.91 20.23 -4.80
CA ALA A 284 -8.99 20.94 -5.52
C ALA A 284 -10.32 20.88 -4.76
N TRP A 285 -10.67 19.74 -4.16
CA TRP A 285 -11.92 19.55 -3.42
C TRP A 285 -11.99 20.42 -2.16
N ILE A 286 -10.84 20.72 -1.55
CA ILE A 286 -10.74 21.67 -0.43
C ILE A 286 -10.50 23.13 -0.88
N ALA A 287 -10.70 23.43 -2.17
CA ALA A 287 -10.54 24.76 -2.79
C ALA A 287 -9.12 25.34 -2.74
N ALA A 288 -8.08 24.51 -2.73
CA ALA A 288 -6.69 24.99 -2.71
C ALA A 288 -6.24 25.60 -4.06
N PRO A 289 -5.24 26.51 -4.06
CA PRO A 289 -4.65 27.08 -5.26
C PRO A 289 -4.04 26.04 -6.21
N PRO A 290 -4.04 26.25 -7.54
CA PRO A 290 -3.52 25.28 -8.52
C PRO A 290 -2.08 24.81 -8.30
N ARG A 291 -1.20 25.68 -7.78
CA ARG A 291 0.20 25.34 -7.51
C ARG A 291 0.31 24.37 -6.32
N ALA A 292 -0.47 24.56 -5.25
CA ALA A 292 -0.57 23.61 -4.15
C ALA A 292 -1.02 22.21 -4.61
N ARG A 293 -1.93 22.14 -5.60
CA ARG A 293 -2.41 20.86 -6.15
C ARG A 293 -1.30 20.06 -6.83
N TRP A 294 -0.44 20.72 -7.62
CA TRP A 294 0.69 20.06 -8.26
C TRP A 294 1.83 19.74 -7.29
N ILE A 295 2.03 20.54 -6.25
CA ILE A 295 2.92 20.19 -5.13
C ILE A 295 2.45 18.88 -4.48
N ALA A 296 1.14 18.72 -4.26
CA ALA A 296 0.58 17.49 -3.71
C ALA A 296 0.86 16.27 -4.62
N ALA A 297 0.65 16.42 -5.94
CA ALA A 297 0.97 15.38 -6.91
C ALA A 297 2.47 14.97 -6.84
N LEU A 298 3.38 15.93 -6.78
CA LEU A 298 4.82 15.66 -6.63
C LEU A 298 5.16 14.95 -5.31
N LEU A 299 4.53 15.33 -4.19
CA LEU A 299 4.77 14.69 -2.89
C LEU A 299 4.32 13.22 -2.86
N THR A 300 3.25 12.87 -3.58
CA THR A 300 2.82 11.46 -3.69
C THR A 300 3.78 10.57 -4.48
N LEU A 301 4.67 11.13 -5.30
CA LEU A 301 5.72 10.36 -5.97
C LEU A 301 6.79 9.86 -5.02
N ALA A 302 6.80 10.30 -3.75
CA ALA A 302 7.59 9.72 -2.68
C ALA A 302 7.14 10.26 -1.30
N PRO A 303 6.07 9.69 -0.69
CA PRO A 303 5.57 10.16 0.59
C PRO A 303 6.41 9.63 1.77
N THR A 304 6.83 8.38 1.71
CA THR A 304 7.67 7.70 2.72
C THR A 304 8.37 6.50 2.11
N GLN A 305 9.49 6.05 2.66
CA GLN A 305 10.18 4.85 2.19
C GLN A 305 9.36 3.58 2.39
N ARG A 306 8.59 3.50 3.49
CA ARG A 306 7.71 2.35 3.73
C ARG A 306 6.71 2.15 2.60
N TYR A 307 6.24 3.24 2.00
CA TYR A 307 5.34 3.18 0.85
C TYR A 307 5.98 2.41 -0.32
N TRP A 308 7.25 2.70 -0.65
CA TRP A 308 7.98 1.98 -1.71
C TRP A 308 8.25 0.52 -1.36
N VAL A 309 8.71 0.27 -0.14
CA VAL A 309 9.05 -1.09 0.31
C VAL A 309 7.80 -1.96 0.29
N HIS A 310 6.66 -1.46 0.78
CA HIS A 310 5.41 -2.22 0.72
C HIS A 310 4.88 -2.37 -0.70
N LEU A 311 5.07 -1.38 -1.56
CA LEU A 311 4.55 -1.41 -2.94
C LEU A 311 5.32 -2.39 -3.82
N LEU A 312 6.64 -2.25 -3.87
CA LEU A 312 7.47 -2.90 -4.88
C LEU A 312 8.22 -4.13 -4.32
N HIS A 313 8.66 -4.09 -3.05
CA HIS A 313 9.42 -5.18 -2.46
C HIS A 313 8.52 -6.24 -1.83
N TYR A 314 7.65 -5.84 -0.89
CA TYR A 314 6.72 -6.78 -0.27
C TYR A 314 5.57 -7.13 -1.21
N GLY A 315 5.21 -6.26 -2.15
CA GLY A 315 4.16 -6.51 -3.13
C GLY A 315 2.74 -6.35 -2.58
N THR A 316 2.54 -5.67 -1.45
CA THR A 316 1.23 -5.46 -0.78
C THR A 316 0.38 -4.38 -1.46
N ALA A 317 0.30 -4.43 -2.80
CA ALA A 317 -0.29 -3.39 -3.63
C ALA A 317 -1.78 -3.14 -3.35
N PRO A 318 -2.66 -4.15 -3.18
CA PRO A 318 -4.08 -3.87 -2.88
C PRO A 318 -4.31 -3.18 -1.54
N ALA A 319 -3.58 -3.56 -0.50
CA ALA A 319 -3.64 -2.86 0.78
C ALA A 319 -3.19 -1.39 0.62
N LEU A 320 -2.13 -1.12 -0.14
CA LEU A 320 -1.67 0.25 -0.41
C LEU A 320 -2.65 1.05 -1.27
N PHE A 321 -3.30 0.41 -2.24
CA PHE A 321 -4.35 1.01 -3.05
C PHE A 321 -5.50 1.47 -2.15
N ALA A 322 -6.00 0.59 -1.27
CA ALA A 322 -7.01 0.94 -0.28
C ALA A 322 -6.55 2.06 0.64
N MET A 323 -5.37 1.94 1.28
CA MET A 323 -4.80 2.98 2.16
C MET A 323 -4.65 4.35 1.47
N SER A 324 -4.36 4.35 0.17
CA SER A 324 -4.22 5.57 -0.61
C SER A 324 -5.53 6.37 -0.73
N MET A 325 -6.68 5.71 -0.53
CA MET A 325 -7.98 6.36 -0.49
C MET A 325 -8.21 7.23 0.75
N ALA A 326 -7.38 7.10 1.81
CA ALA A 326 -7.54 7.89 3.04
C ALA A 326 -7.45 9.41 2.77
N MET A 327 -6.53 9.84 1.90
CA MET A 327 -6.37 11.24 1.51
C MET A 327 -7.59 11.78 0.75
N PRO A 328 -8.03 11.22 -0.40
CA PRO A 328 -9.22 11.71 -1.10
C PRO A 328 -10.49 11.63 -0.26
N LEU A 329 -10.65 10.56 0.54
CA LEU A 329 -11.78 10.42 1.46
C LEU A 329 -11.79 11.55 2.52
N SER A 330 -10.65 11.85 3.14
CA SER A 330 -10.53 12.94 4.11
C SER A 330 -10.78 14.32 3.49
N ALA A 331 -10.34 14.55 2.26
CA ALA A 331 -10.57 15.80 1.54
C ALA A 331 -12.05 16.01 1.17
N LEU A 332 -12.72 14.96 0.70
CA LEU A 332 -14.16 14.99 0.40
C LEU A 332 -14.98 15.14 1.67
N ALA A 333 -14.61 14.48 2.76
CA ALA A 333 -15.28 14.63 4.02
C ALA A 333 -15.09 16.05 4.62
N TYR A 334 -13.89 16.62 4.52
CA TYR A 334 -13.67 18.03 4.86
C TYR A 334 -14.57 18.95 4.03
N ARG A 335 -14.63 18.73 2.70
CA ARG A 335 -15.49 19.50 1.80
C ARG A 335 -16.96 19.39 2.19
N TYR A 336 -17.43 18.17 2.45
CA TYR A 336 -18.80 17.87 2.86
C TYR A 336 -19.19 18.62 4.14
N ILE A 337 -18.29 18.66 5.13
CA ILE A 337 -18.53 19.28 6.43
C ILE A 337 -18.40 20.80 6.38
N HIS A 338 -17.36 21.33 5.73
CA HIS A 338 -16.96 22.73 5.89
C HIS A 338 -17.23 23.63 4.67
N LEU A 339 -17.36 23.07 3.47
CA LEU A 339 -17.47 23.84 2.24
C LEU A 339 -18.84 23.73 1.56
N GLU A 340 -19.64 22.72 1.91
CA GLU A 340 -20.95 22.48 1.32
C GLU A 340 -22.06 22.71 2.35
N ASN A 341 -22.96 23.66 2.08
CA ASN A 341 -24.19 23.82 2.86
C ASN A 341 -25.26 22.78 2.49
N ARG A 342 -25.19 22.26 1.26
CA ARG A 342 -26.03 21.18 0.74
C ARG A 342 -25.13 20.16 0.04
N PRO A 343 -25.28 18.87 0.35
CA PRO A 343 -24.39 17.86 -0.18
C PRO A 343 -24.61 17.70 -1.68
N ARG A 344 -23.53 17.85 -2.45
CA ARG A 344 -23.58 17.65 -3.90
C ARG A 344 -23.64 16.16 -4.22
N PRO A 345 -24.45 15.71 -5.20
CA PRO A 345 -24.50 14.31 -5.61
C PRO A 345 -23.12 13.73 -5.96
N ALA A 346 -22.27 14.52 -6.64
CA ALA A 346 -20.90 14.13 -6.95
C ALA A 346 -20.04 13.88 -5.70
N THR A 347 -20.17 14.71 -4.66
CA THR A 347 -19.45 14.52 -3.39
C THR A 347 -19.91 13.23 -2.72
N LEU A 348 -21.21 12.97 -2.67
CA LEU A 348 -21.78 11.74 -2.10
C LEU A 348 -21.32 10.50 -2.86
N LEU A 349 -21.37 10.53 -4.20
CA LEU A 349 -20.93 9.41 -5.04
C LEU A 349 -19.43 9.12 -4.86
N LEU A 350 -18.59 10.15 -4.79
CA LEU A 350 -17.15 9.96 -4.55
C LEU A 350 -16.86 9.47 -3.13
N LEU A 351 -17.59 9.94 -2.12
CA LEU A 351 -17.50 9.40 -0.76
C LEU A 351 -17.91 7.92 -0.72
N LEU A 352 -18.96 7.53 -1.45
CA LEU A 352 -19.38 6.13 -1.58
C LEU A 352 -18.28 5.30 -2.25
N LEU A 353 -17.79 5.75 -3.40
CA LEU A 353 -16.81 5.03 -4.21
C LEU A 353 -15.49 4.84 -3.48
N PHE A 354 -14.92 5.92 -2.93
CA PHE A 354 -13.66 5.84 -2.19
C PHE A 354 -13.85 5.20 -0.81
N GLY A 355 -15.00 5.40 -0.16
CA GLY A 355 -15.34 4.73 1.10
C GLY A 355 -15.45 3.21 0.93
N PHE A 356 -16.13 2.74 -0.11
CA PHE A 356 -16.22 1.33 -0.44
C PHE A 356 -14.84 0.76 -0.80
N THR A 357 -14.10 1.43 -1.68
CA THR A 357 -12.74 1.02 -2.08
C THR A 357 -11.80 0.91 -0.87
N PHE A 358 -11.85 1.91 0.02
CA PHE A 358 -11.09 1.93 1.27
C PHE A 358 -11.47 0.77 2.18
N LEU A 359 -12.76 0.61 2.49
CA LEU A 359 -13.27 -0.37 3.46
C LEU A 359 -13.34 -1.81 2.91
N SER A 360 -13.20 -2.01 1.60
CA SER A 360 -13.09 -3.35 1.00
C SER A 360 -11.84 -4.11 1.45
N TRP A 361 -10.86 -3.43 2.06
CA TRP A 361 -9.76 -4.05 2.78
C TRP A 361 -10.02 -3.97 4.30
N PRO A 362 -10.15 -5.09 5.02
CA PRO A 362 -10.46 -5.09 6.46
C PRO A 362 -9.49 -4.27 7.32
N GLY A 363 -8.20 -4.22 6.94
CA GLY A 363 -7.20 -3.40 7.63
C GLY A 363 -7.53 -1.89 7.64
N SER A 364 -8.31 -1.42 6.67
CA SER A 364 -8.77 -0.03 6.63
C SER A 364 -9.73 0.31 7.77
N LEU A 365 -10.37 -0.66 8.44
CA LEU A 365 -11.21 -0.37 9.62
C LEU A 365 -10.40 0.29 10.75
N ILE A 366 -9.13 -0.12 10.90
CA ILE A 366 -8.21 0.48 11.87
C ILE A 366 -7.90 1.93 11.48
N ILE A 367 -7.75 2.20 10.18
CA ILE A 367 -7.49 3.55 9.63
C ILE A 367 -8.76 4.42 9.69
N ALA A 368 -9.94 3.81 9.56
CA ALA A 368 -11.23 4.48 9.63
C ALA A 368 -11.51 5.04 11.02
N ALA A 369 -11.01 4.41 12.09
CA ALA A 369 -11.26 4.86 13.46
C ALA A 369 -10.79 6.32 13.72
N PRO A 370 -9.53 6.72 13.40
CA PRO A 370 -9.12 8.13 13.43
C PRO A 370 -9.99 9.06 12.60
N LEU A 371 -10.38 8.64 11.40
CA LEU A 371 -11.24 9.44 10.53
C LEU A 371 -12.60 9.67 11.20
N LEU A 372 -13.25 8.63 11.70
CA LEU A 372 -14.53 8.71 12.41
C LEU A 372 -14.44 9.61 13.65
N LEU A 373 -13.36 9.52 14.44
CA LEU A 373 -13.17 10.39 15.60
C LEU A 373 -13.09 11.87 15.21
N VAL A 374 -12.37 12.20 14.14
CA VAL A 374 -12.28 13.57 13.63
C VAL A 374 -13.61 14.03 13.01
N LEU A 375 -14.34 13.14 12.33
CA LEU A 375 -15.69 13.44 11.84
C LEU A 375 -16.65 13.74 12.99
N LEU A 376 -16.66 12.92 14.04
CA LEU A 376 -17.45 13.12 15.26
C LEU A 376 -17.10 14.45 15.96
N ALA A 377 -15.81 14.78 16.07
CA ALA A 377 -15.36 16.05 16.65
C ALA A 377 -15.82 17.28 15.85
N ASN A 378 -16.11 17.12 14.56
CA ASN A 378 -16.61 18.18 13.68
C ASN A 378 -18.11 18.04 13.36
N ALA A 379 -18.79 17.07 13.97
CA ALA A 379 -20.16 16.70 13.62
C ALA A 379 -21.20 17.79 13.93
N ARG A 380 -20.88 18.68 14.87
CA ARG A 380 -21.68 19.89 15.15
C ARG A 380 -21.81 20.86 13.97
N HIS A 381 -20.95 20.74 12.96
CA HIS A 381 -21.01 21.56 11.75
C HIS A 381 -21.98 21.00 10.71
N LEU A 382 -22.51 19.79 10.92
CA LEU A 382 -23.47 19.17 10.03
C LEU A 382 -24.89 19.63 10.32
N THR A 383 -25.60 20.04 9.27
CA THR A 383 -27.04 20.28 9.29
C THR A 383 -27.81 18.95 9.42
N PRO A 384 -29.06 18.94 9.92
CA PRO A 384 -29.87 17.72 9.99
C PRO A 384 -30.02 16.98 8.65
N ARG A 385 -30.08 17.73 7.55
CA ARG A 385 -30.12 17.15 6.20
C ARG A 385 -28.80 16.47 5.83
N GLN A 386 -27.65 17.05 6.17
CA GLN A 386 -26.36 16.40 5.98
C GLN A 386 -26.22 15.16 6.86
N TRP A 387 -26.79 15.15 8.06
CA TRP A 387 -26.84 13.94 8.88
C TRP A 387 -27.62 12.82 8.20
N ALA A 388 -28.81 13.10 7.68
CA ALA A 388 -29.61 12.11 6.97
C ALA A 388 -28.84 11.50 5.77
N TRP A 389 -28.16 12.32 4.98
CA TRP A 389 -27.34 11.83 3.86
C TRP A 389 -26.12 11.03 4.33
N ALA A 390 -25.45 11.45 5.39
CA ALA A 390 -24.31 10.72 5.94
C ALA A 390 -24.72 9.34 6.47
N LEU A 391 -25.86 9.25 7.16
CA LEU A 391 -26.42 7.99 7.65
C LEU A 391 -26.88 7.10 6.50
N GLY A 392 -27.57 7.65 5.50
CA GLY A 392 -27.96 6.90 4.30
C GLY A 392 -26.74 6.37 3.53
N LEU A 393 -25.68 7.16 3.42
CA LEU A 393 -24.42 6.75 2.81
C LEU A 393 -23.73 5.64 3.62
N ALA A 394 -23.72 5.76 4.95
CA ALA A 394 -23.15 4.74 5.84
C ALA A 394 -23.92 3.41 5.75
N LEU A 395 -25.25 3.46 5.71
CA LEU A 395 -26.10 2.28 5.51
C LEU A 395 -25.83 1.64 4.15
N LEU A 396 -25.74 2.43 3.08
CA LEU A 396 -25.44 1.91 1.75
C LEU A 396 -24.04 1.27 1.70
N LEU A 397 -23.02 1.91 2.28
CA LEU A 397 -21.68 1.33 2.41
C LEU A 397 -21.71 0.02 3.19
N PHE A 398 -22.44 -0.04 4.30
CA PHE A 398 -22.60 -1.26 5.10
C PHE A 398 -23.21 -2.38 4.27
N LEU A 399 -24.29 -2.11 3.52
CA LEU A 399 -24.94 -3.11 2.66
C LEU A 399 -24.00 -3.61 1.54
N LEU A 400 -23.24 -2.72 0.92
CA LEU A 400 -22.27 -3.10 -0.12
C LEU A 400 -21.09 -3.92 0.42
N LEU A 401 -20.67 -3.66 1.65
CA LEU A 401 -19.56 -4.35 2.30
C LEU A 401 -20.00 -5.62 3.03
N LEU A 402 -21.30 -5.80 3.28
CA LEU A 402 -21.84 -6.94 4.03
C LEU A 402 -21.38 -8.30 3.46
N PRO A 403 -21.39 -8.56 2.14
CA PRO A 403 -20.89 -9.82 1.60
C PRO A 403 -19.42 -10.08 1.95
N LEU A 404 -18.57 -9.03 1.92
CA LEU A 404 -17.16 -9.14 2.29
C LEU A 404 -17.00 -9.38 3.79
N ALA A 405 -17.78 -8.68 4.61
CA ALA A 405 -17.74 -8.80 6.06
C ALA A 405 -18.18 -10.18 6.56
N LEU A 406 -19.07 -10.88 5.84
CA LEU A 406 -19.55 -12.21 6.20
C LEU A 406 -18.52 -13.32 5.97
N VAL A 407 -17.56 -13.16 5.06
CA VAL A 407 -16.57 -14.20 4.73
C VAL A 407 -15.72 -14.61 5.95
N PRO A 408 -15.11 -13.68 6.72
CA PRO A 408 -14.40 -14.04 7.94
C PRO A 408 -15.28 -14.78 8.96
N PHE A 409 -16.57 -14.44 9.10
CA PHE A 409 -17.46 -15.12 10.03
C PHE A 409 -17.78 -16.57 9.62
N ARG A 410 -17.77 -16.87 8.31
CA ARG A 410 -18.03 -18.22 7.80
C ARG A 410 -16.83 -19.15 7.96
N HIS A 411 -15.62 -18.64 7.75
CA HIS A 411 -14.43 -19.48 7.57
C HIS A 411 -13.34 -19.31 8.64
N ALA A 412 -13.31 -18.18 9.38
CA ALA A 412 -12.26 -17.93 10.35
C ALA A 412 -12.74 -18.19 11.78
N THR A 413 -11.96 -18.96 12.54
CA THR A 413 -12.02 -18.93 14.00
C THR A 413 -11.40 -17.62 14.49
N ILE A 414 -12.18 -16.53 14.50
CA ILE A 414 -11.76 -15.18 14.95
C ILE A 414 -11.05 -15.24 16.32
N GLY A 415 -11.41 -16.21 17.17
CA GLY A 415 -10.76 -16.47 18.46
C GLY A 415 -9.26 -16.77 18.39
N GLY A 416 -8.76 -17.45 17.35
CA GLY A 416 -7.33 -17.75 17.20
C GLY A 416 -6.48 -16.50 16.94
N PHE A 417 -7.00 -15.55 16.15
CA PHE A 417 -6.37 -14.27 15.86
C PHE A 417 -6.27 -13.34 17.09
N MET A 418 -7.03 -13.60 18.15
CA MET A 418 -7.04 -12.83 19.39
C MET A 418 -6.13 -13.43 20.50
N SER A 419 -5.49 -14.57 20.23
CA SER A 419 -4.67 -15.26 21.21
C SER A 419 -3.34 -14.55 21.54
N VAL A 420 -2.84 -14.87 22.74
CA VAL A 420 -1.98 -14.14 23.67
C VAL A 420 -0.74 -13.45 23.06
N THR A 421 -0.70 -12.12 23.12
CA THR A 421 0.56 -11.35 23.11
C THR A 421 1.26 -11.50 24.46
N ALA A 422 2.57 -11.73 24.45
CA ALA A 422 3.38 -11.69 25.67
C ALA A 422 3.14 -10.38 26.43
N ARG A 423 2.92 -10.47 27.75
CA ARG A 423 2.72 -9.29 28.61
C ARG A 423 4.01 -8.47 28.63
N LYS A 424 4.04 -7.35 27.93
CA LYS A 424 5.07 -6.31 28.12
C LYS A 424 4.62 -5.36 29.22
N THR A 425 5.58 -4.74 29.89
CA THR A 425 5.29 -3.64 30.82
C THR A 425 4.82 -2.39 30.06
N LEU A 426 4.10 -1.49 30.74
CA LEU A 426 3.68 -0.21 30.15
C LEU A 426 4.88 0.59 29.63
N PHE A 427 6.00 0.57 30.35
CA PHE A 427 7.22 1.28 29.95
C PHE A 427 7.85 0.70 28.69
N GLU A 428 7.86 -0.63 28.54
CA GLU A 428 8.32 -1.29 27.31
C GLU A 428 7.43 -0.96 26.12
N HIS A 429 6.11 -0.95 26.30
CA HIS A 429 5.18 -0.53 25.25
C HIS A 429 5.42 0.93 24.84
N LEU A 430 5.62 1.84 25.79
CA LEU A 430 5.91 3.23 25.51
C LEU A 430 7.24 3.38 24.76
N ARG A 431 8.31 2.73 25.24
CA ARG A 431 9.64 2.78 24.62
C ARG A 431 9.65 2.16 23.22
N GLY A 432 9.01 1.00 23.06
CA GLY A 432 8.87 0.31 21.77
C GLY A 432 8.13 1.19 20.76
N GLY A 433 7.00 1.78 21.18
CA GLY A 433 6.22 2.64 20.30
C GLY A 433 6.93 3.93 19.90
N TRP A 434 7.70 4.54 20.81
CA TRP A 434 8.56 5.68 20.48
C TRP A 434 9.67 5.31 19.49
N ALA A 435 10.30 4.14 19.65
CA ALA A 435 11.34 3.68 18.73
C ALA A 435 10.78 3.43 17.32
N LEU A 436 9.63 2.77 17.23
CA LEU A 436 8.94 2.51 15.97
C LEU A 436 8.46 3.80 15.30
N LEU A 437 7.89 4.73 16.06
CA LEU A 437 7.50 6.04 15.57
C LEU A 437 8.71 6.82 15.04
N GLY A 438 9.82 6.85 15.77
CA GLY A 438 11.05 7.52 15.33
C GLY A 438 11.55 6.97 14.00
N HIS A 439 11.53 5.65 13.85
CA HIS A 439 11.87 4.98 12.59
C HIS A 439 10.92 5.37 11.44
N ASN A 440 9.60 5.39 11.70
CA ASN A 440 8.58 5.82 10.73
C ASN A 440 8.77 7.27 10.28
N LEU A 441 9.09 8.17 11.19
CA LEU A 441 9.32 9.59 10.88
C LEU A 441 10.57 9.78 10.02
N ARG A 442 11.65 9.02 10.26
CA ARG A 442 12.90 9.10 9.46
C ARG A 442 12.73 8.66 8.01
N GLY A 443 11.89 7.65 7.80
CA GLY A 443 11.51 7.20 6.46
C GLY A 443 10.57 8.15 5.72
N THR A 444 10.01 9.17 6.38
CA THR A 444 9.02 10.07 5.79
C THR A 444 9.66 11.26 5.09
N ASN A 445 9.04 11.73 4.00
CA ASN A 445 9.53 12.89 3.27
C ASN A 445 9.66 14.12 4.21
N PRO A 446 10.83 14.80 4.27
CA PRO A 446 11.07 15.95 5.15
C PRO A 446 10.00 17.05 5.05
N ILE A 447 9.48 17.30 3.85
CA ILE A 447 8.45 18.32 3.61
C ILE A 447 7.13 17.92 4.26
N ILE A 448 6.74 16.65 4.16
CA ILE A 448 5.54 16.11 4.79
C ILE A 448 5.73 16.12 6.32
N LEU A 449 6.92 15.75 6.80
CA LEU A 449 7.23 15.78 8.22
C LEU A 449 7.05 17.18 8.82
N ILE A 450 7.72 18.17 8.22
CA ILE A 450 7.77 19.51 8.79
C ILE A 450 6.54 20.33 8.43
N PHE A 451 6.19 20.45 7.14
CA PHE A 451 5.03 21.28 6.77
C PHE A 451 3.69 20.54 6.91
N GLY A 452 3.69 19.21 6.85
CA GLY A 452 2.49 18.39 7.01
C GLY A 452 2.15 18.16 8.49
N PHE A 453 2.97 17.39 9.21
CA PHE A 453 2.69 17.06 10.61
C PHE A 453 2.84 18.26 11.54
N LEU A 454 3.95 19.03 11.47
CA LEU A 454 4.14 20.19 12.35
C LEU A 454 3.35 21.41 11.85
N GLY A 455 3.50 21.71 10.56
CA GLY A 455 2.82 22.84 9.91
C GLY A 455 1.29 22.69 9.92
N GLY A 456 0.74 21.48 9.97
CA GLY A 456 -0.69 21.25 10.12
C GLY A 456 -1.30 21.97 11.33
N PHE A 457 -0.55 22.10 12.44
CA PHE A 457 -1.03 22.73 13.67
C PHE A 457 -0.84 24.25 13.73
N ILE A 458 -0.12 24.86 12.79
CA ILE A 458 0.28 26.27 12.91
C ILE A 458 0.00 26.99 11.58
N GLY A 459 -0.42 28.25 11.63
CA GLY A 459 -0.51 29.15 10.47
C GLY A 459 -1.53 28.81 9.36
N LEU A 460 -2.07 27.60 9.26
CA LEU A 460 -3.14 27.26 8.30
C LEU A 460 -4.51 27.73 8.79
N PRO A 461 -5.51 27.88 7.89
CA PRO A 461 -6.89 28.19 8.27
C PRO A 461 -7.42 27.26 9.37
N ARG A 462 -8.21 27.81 10.28
CA ARG A 462 -8.65 27.11 11.50
C ARG A 462 -9.41 25.81 11.22
N SER A 463 -10.23 25.79 10.16
CA SER A 463 -10.94 24.59 9.71
C SER A 463 -9.99 23.49 9.25
N ILE A 464 -9.05 23.82 8.35
CA ILE A 464 -8.03 22.89 7.83
C ILE A 464 -7.19 22.32 8.97
N ARG A 465 -6.71 23.18 9.88
CA ARG A 465 -5.93 22.77 11.05
C ARG A 465 -6.71 21.81 11.95
N ARG A 466 -7.95 22.15 12.30
CA ARG A 466 -8.76 21.35 13.24
C ARG A 466 -9.22 20.02 12.67
N TYR A 467 -9.19 19.87 11.35
CA TYR A 467 -9.57 18.65 10.68
C TYR A 467 -8.34 17.77 10.37
N PHE A 468 -7.42 18.25 9.55
CA PHE A 468 -6.32 17.43 9.03
C PHE A 468 -5.21 17.17 10.04
N ALA A 469 -4.90 18.12 10.93
CA ALA A 469 -3.79 17.95 11.87
C ALA A 469 -4.09 16.88 12.94
N PRO A 470 -5.27 16.85 13.60
CA PRO A 470 -5.64 15.74 14.48
C PRO A 470 -5.72 14.41 13.76
N LEU A 471 -6.25 14.37 12.53
CA LEU A 471 -6.33 13.13 11.75
C LEU A 471 -4.94 12.55 11.46
N ALA A 472 -4.03 13.38 10.94
CA ALA A 472 -2.66 12.98 10.65
C ALA A 472 -1.92 12.55 11.94
N LEU A 473 -2.13 13.25 13.06
CA LEU A 473 -1.54 12.91 14.35
C LEU A 473 -2.06 11.57 14.88
N LEU A 474 -3.37 11.33 14.85
CA LEU A 474 -3.94 10.06 15.33
C LEU A 474 -3.43 8.87 14.51
N LEU A 475 -3.40 8.99 13.18
CA LEU A 475 -2.81 7.96 12.31
C LEU A 475 -1.33 7.75 12.60
N LEU A 476 -0.58 8.82 12.84
CA LEU A 476 0.84 8.76 13.18
C LEU A 476 1.08 8.07 14.53
N LEU A 477 0.30 8.40 15.57
CA LEU A 477 0.36 7.74 16.87
C LEU A 477 0.02 6.26 16.74
N MET A 478 -1.04 5.91 16.01
CA MET A 478 -1.37 4.50 15.78
C MET A 478 -0.27 3.75 15.03
N SER A 479 0.46 4.42 14.13
CA SER A 479 1.62 3.82 13.46
C SER A 479 2.81 3.54 14.39
N GLY A 480 2.92 4.27 15.51
CA GLY A 480 3.95 4.07 16.51
C GLY A 480 3.57 3.01 17.54
N TRP A 481 2.35 3.05 18.08
CA TRP A 481 1.96 2.21 19.22
C TRP A 481 1.03 1.04 18.88
N GLY A 482 0.44 0.98 17.69
CA GLY A 482 -0.51 -0.10 17.39
C GLY A 482 0.15 -1.50 17.35
N GLU A 483 1.39 -1.61 16.89
CA GLU A 483 2.11 -2.90 16.82
C GLU A 483 2.50 -3.39 18.21
N GLU A 484 2.72 -2.45 19.13
CA GLU A 484 3.00 -2.74 20.53
C GLU A 484 1.79 -3.36 21.21
N VAL A 485 0.57 -2.94 20.85
CA VAL A 485 -0.67 -3.59 21.31
C VAL A 485 -0.85 -4.94 20.62
N LYS A 486 -0.70 -4.98 19.29
CA LYS A 486 -0.94 -6.19 18.52
C LYS A 486 -0.17 -6.21 17.20
N LYS A 487 0.97 -6.91 17.19
CA LYS A 487 1.86 -7.06 16.01
C LYS A 487 1.15 -7.56 14.75
N ILE A 488 0.16 -8.44 14.88
CA ILE A 488 -0.54 -9.02 13.71
C ILE A 488 -1.32 -7.99 12.90
N LEU A 489 -1.68 -6.86 13.50
CA LEU A 489 -2.43 -5.79 12.82
C LEU A 489 -1.56 -4.98 11.85
N GLN A 490 -0.24 -5.12 11.93
CA GLN A 490 0.73 -4.42 11.06
C GLN A 490 0.46 -2.91 11.01
N THR A 491 0.17 -2.32 12.17
CA THR A 491 -0.25 -0.92 12.24
C THR A 491 0.89 0.06 11.91
N GLU A 492 2.14 -0.38 11.89
CA GLU A 492 3.27 0.44 11.45
C GLU A 492 3.07 0.97 10.02
N ARG A 493 2.25 0.28 9.22
CA ARG A 493 1.84 0.71 7.88
C ARG A 493 0.96 1.96 7.89
N LEU A 494 0.36 2.33 9.03
CA LEU A 494 -0.45 3.54 9.16
C LEU A 494 0.35 4.83 8.95
N ILE A 495 1.69 4.78 8.95
CA ILE A 495 2.50 5.93 8.52
C ILE A 495 2.20 6.34 7.07
N ILE A 496 1.78 5.39 6.22
CA ILE A 496 1.47 5.65 4.81
C ILE A 496 0.23 6.55 4.68
N PRO A 497 -0.97 6.17 5.16
CA PRO A 497 -2.11 7.07 5.15
C PRO A 497 -1.87 8.34 5.97
N ALA A 498 -1.10 8.29 7.08
CA ALA A 498 -0.72 9.49 7.83
C ALA A 498 0.05 10.49 6.95
N ALA A 499 1.08 10.01 6.23
CA ALA A 499 1.87 10.83 5.32
C ALA A 499 1.03 11.36 4.16
N LEU A 500 0.18 10.53 3.54
CA LEU A 500 -0.70 10.95 2.44
C LEU A 500 -1.70 12.03 2.88
N VAL A 501 -2.32 11.91 4.06
CA VAL A 501 -3.19 12.97 4.60
C VAL A 501 -2.38 14.24 4.91
N ALA A 502 -1.16 14.09 5.45
CA ALA A 502 -0.27 15.22 5.75
C ALA A 502 0.28 15.95 4.50
N ILE A 503 0.16 15.38 3.29
CA ILE A 503 0.46 16.09 2.04
C ILE A 503 -0.41 17.35 1.87
N ILE A 504 -1.66 17.32 2.36
CA ILE A 504 -2.59 18.45 2.25
C ILE A 504 -2.04 19.70 2.94
N PRO A 505 -1.78 19.70 4.27
CA PRO A 505 -1.16 20.84 4.94
C PRO A 505 0.23 21.17 4.41
N ALA A 506 1.05 20.17 4.04
CA ALA A 506 2.39 20.40 3.49
C ALA A 506 2.36 21.22 2.19
N SER A 507 1.42 20.88 1.30
CA SER A 507 1.28 21.53 -0.01
C SER A 507 0.80 22.97 0.11
N LEU A 508 -0.13 23.24 1.04
CA LEU A 508 -0.64 24.60 1.32
C LEU A 508 0.46 25.49 1.90
N TRP A 509 1.30 24.94 2.79
CA TRP A 509 2.42 25.66 3.36
C TRP A 509 3.48 26.00 2.33
N LEU A 510 3.88 25.03 1.51
CA LEU A 510 4.89 25.26 0.48
C LEU A 510 4.39 26.26 -0.58
N ASP A 511 3.12 26.18 -0.98
CA ASP A 511 2.49 27.15 -1.86
C ASP A 511 2.54 28.58 -1.29
N ARG A 512 2.22 28.73 -0.01
CA ARG A 512 2.28 30.02 0.70
C ARG A 512 3.71 30.57 0.77
N LEU A 513 4.69 29.73 1.06
CA LEU A 513 6.10 30.12 1.09
C LEU A 513 6.57 30.61 -0.29
N ILE A 514 6.20 29.89 -1.35
CA ILE A 514 6.49 30.30 -2.73
C ILE A 514 5.83 31.64 -3.03
N GLN A 515 4.53 31.78 -2.76
CA GLN A 515 3.77 33.01 -3.01
C GLN A 515 4.43 34.21 -2.34
N HIS A 516 4.72 34.10 -1.05
CA HIS A 516 5.31 35.20 -0.32
C HIS A 516 6.77 35.52 -0.74
N SER A 517 7.50 34.54 -1.27
CA SER A 517 8.84 34.75 -1.83
C SER A 517 8.78 35.41 -3.22
N LEU A 518 7.73 35.14 -4.00
CA LEU A 518 7.45 35.81 -5.28
C LEU A 518 7.00 37.26 -5.08
N ASP A 519 6.13 37.51 -4.10
CA ASP A 519 5.56 38.83 -3.80
C ASP A 519 6.57 39.78 -3.12
N ALA A 520 7.69 39.25 -2.61
CA ALA A 520 8.71 40.06 -1.96
C ALA A 520 9.37 41.03 -2.98
N PRO A 521 9.47 42.34 -2.68
CA PRO A 521 10.10 43.29 -3.57
C PRO A 521 11.59 42.96 -3.79
N PRO A 522 12.16 43.25 -4.97
CA PRO A 522 13.55 42.92 -5.27
C PRO A 522 14.61 43.70 -4.45
N ARG A 523 14.21 44.62 -3.56
CA ARG A 523 15.14 45.48 -2.79
C ARG A 523 16.15 44.67 -1.96
N ARG A 524 17.36 45.23 -1.84
CA ARG A 524 18.61 44.69 -1.22
C ARG A 524 18.53 44.41 0.29
N GLN A 525 17.44 43.87 0.82
CA GLN A 525 17.39 43.43 2.22
C GLN A 525 17.78 41.95 2.33
N THR A 526 18.84 41.67 3.08
CA THR A 526 19.38 40.33 3.39
C THR A 526 18.30 39.34 3.83
N ARG A 527 17.29 39.81 4.58
CA ARG A 527 16.13 39.01 5.03
C ARG A 527 15.34 38.41 3.86
N HIS A 528 15.16 39.16 2.77
CA HIS A 528 14.42 38.66 1.60
C HIS A 528 15.25 37.67 0.77
N ALA A 529 16.57 37.83 0.74
CA ALA A 529 17.46 36.87 0.09
C ALA A 529 17.46 35.54 0.85
N LEU A 530 17.60 35.58 2.18
CA LEU A 530 17.56 34.39 3.04
C LEU A 530 16.24 33.62 2.90
N ARG A 531 15.11 34.32 2.91
CA ARG A 531 13.79 33.69 2.73
C ARG A 531 13.63 33.04 1.36
N ARG A 532 14.09 33.72 0.30
CA ARG A 532 14.09 33.16 -1.05
C ARG A 532 14.95 31.92 -1.13
N ALA A 533 16.15 31.95 -0.56
CA ALA A 533 17.03 30.79 -0.48
C ALA A 533 16.40 29.62 0.31
N ALA A 534 15.77 29.89 1.45
CA ALA A 534 15.09 28.87 2.24
C ALA A 534 13.87 28.27 1.52
N THR A 535 13.13 29.09 0.76
CA THR A 535 12.02 28.58 -0.06
C THR A 535 12.53 27.79 -1.26
N ALA A 536 13.61 28.25 -1.90
CA ALA A 536 14.30 27.51 -2.96
C ALA A 536 14.81 26.16 -2.47
N TRP A 537 15.32 26.09 -1.24
CA TRP A 537 15.68 24.82 -0.60
C TRP A 537 14.45 23.92 -0.48
N ALA A 538 13.36 24.41 0.10
CA ALA A 538 12.16 23.60 0.28
C ALA A 538 11.63 23.05 -1.06
N VAL A 539 11.68 23.83 -2.14
CA VAL A 539 11.33 23.37 -3.49
C VAL A 539 12.38 22.39 -4.04
N ALA A 540 13.66 22.60 -3.79
CA ALA A 540 14.71 21.66 -4.17
C ALA A 540 14.52 20.30 -3.47
N LEU A 541 14.13 20.29 -2.20
CA LEU A 541 13.78 19.07 -1.47
C LEU A 541 12.57 18.37 -2.07
N LEU A 542 11.56 19.11 -2.56
CA LEU A 542 10.39 18.54 -3.22
C LEU A 542 10.81 17.80 -4.48
N LEU A 543 11.56 18.47 -5.35
CA LEU A 543 11.99 17.94 -6.64
C LEU A 543 13.00 16.79 -6.47
N THR A 544 13.97 16.94 -5.57
CA THR A 544 14.94 15.86 -5.30
C THR A 544 14.27 14.68 -4.61
N GLY A 545 13.31 14.90 -3.71
CA GLY A 545 12.50 13.84 -3.12
C GLY A 545 11.70 13.06 -4.17
N ALA A 546 11.01 13.76 -5.06
CA ALA A 546 10.26 13.13 -6.16
C ALA A 546 11.18 12.41 -7.16
N TYR A 547 12.36 12.95 -7.46
CA TYR A 547 13.39 12.28 -8.26
C TYR A 547 13.90 11.00 -7.61
N GLN A 548 14.10 11.01 -6.29
CA GLN A 548 14.48 9.80 -5.56
C GLN A 548 13.36 8.76 -5.58
N GLY A 549 12.10 9.21 -5.46
CA GLY A 549 10.92 8.40 -5.74
C GLY A 549 10.97 7.75 -7.11
N ALA A 550 11.20 8.52 -8.17
CA ALA A 550 11.31 8.00 -9.53
C ALA A 550 12.44 6.96 -9.66
N LYS A 551 13.56 7.15 -8.96
CA LYS A 551 14.67 6.20 -8.94
C LYS A 551 14.35 4.89 -8.26
N THR A 552 13.50 4.83 -7.23
CA THR A 552 13.20 3.55 -6.53
C THR A 552 12.56 2.52 -7.47
N TRP A 553 11.91 2.97 -8.54
CA TRP A 553 11.35 2.13 -9.61
C TRP A 553 12.39 1.41 -10.46
N ASN A 554 13.70 1.62 -10.23
CA ASN A 554 14.75 0.85 -10.90
C ASN A 554 15.14 -0.46 -10.19
N GLY A 555 14.48 -0.80 -9.07
CA GLY A 555 14.76 -2.02 -8.29
C GLY A 555 15.97 -1.94 -7.34
N LYS A 556 16.65 -0.78 -7.22
CA LYS A 556 17.88 -0.60 -6.41
C LYS A 556 17.67 0.16 -5.09
N GLY A 557 16.43 0.25 -4.60
CA GLY A 557 16.12 0.85 -3.31
C GLY A 557 16.47 -0.06 -2.12
N LEU A 558 16.08 0.35 -0.91
CA LEU A 558 16.25 -0.44 0.33
C LEU A 558 15.52 -1.79 0.28
N GLY A 559 14.37 -1.83 -0.40
CA GLY A 559 13.66 -3.05 -0.74
C GLY A 559 13.82 -3.31 -2.23
N PRO A 560 14.83 -4.09 -2.68
CA PRO A 560 14.99 -4.39 -4.08
C PRO A 560 13.87 -5.32 -4.57
N PHE A 561 13.51 -5.19 -5.84
CA PHE A 561 12.57 -6.09 -6.50
C PHE A 561 13.15 -6.54 -7.83
N GLN A 562 12.60 -7.61 -8.39
CA GLN A 562 13.09 -8.26 -9.59
C GLN A 562 11.95 -8.85 -10.39
N THR A 563 12.19 -9.21 -11.65
CA THR A 563 11.33 -10.08 -12.44
C THR A 563 11.55 -11.54 -12.06
N MET A 564 10.71 -12.43 -12.59
CA MET A 564 10.82 -13.87 -12.33
C MET A 564 12.20 -14.39 -12.74
N PRO A 565 12.99 -14.98 -11.81
CA PRO A 565 14.31 -15.54 -12.12
C PRO A 565 14.23 -16.73 -13.09
N ASP A 566 15.29 -16.96 -13.86
CA ASP A 566 15.32 -18.03 -14.86
C ASP A 566 15.16 -19.42 -14.26
N ALA A 567 15.77 -19.70 -13.10
CA ALA A 567 15.56 -20.96 -12.38
C ALA A 567 14.08 -21.19 -12.02
N THR A 568 13.33 -20.13 -11.71
CA THR A 568 11.89 -20.23 -11.44
C THR A 568 11.09 -20.46 -12.72
N ARG A 569 11.48 -19.84 -13.85
CA ARG A 569 10.87 -20.10 -15.16
C ARG A 569 11.11 -21.55 -15.60
N GLN A 570 12.34 -22.04 -15.45
CA GLN A 570 12.71 -23.42 -15.73
C GLN A 570 11.88 -24.39 -14.88
N LEU A 571 11.72 -24.10 -13.58
CA LEU A 571 10.86 -24.90 -12.72
C LEU A 571 9.41 -24.92 -13.20
N ILE A 572 8.85 -23.76 -13.57
CA ILE A 572 7.48 -23.66 -14.07
C ILE A 572 7.31 -24.47 -15.36
N HIS A 573 8.19 -24.30 -16.34
CA HIS A 573 8.15 -25.04 -17.59
C HIS A 573 8.30 -26.55 -17.37
N TRP A 574 9.31 -26.94 -16.59
CA TRP A 574 9.53 -28.36 -16.30
C TRP A 574 8.30 -29.00 -15.64
N LEU A 575 7.69 -28.33 -14.66
CA LEU A 575 6.48 -28.85 -14.01
C LEU A 575 5.29 -28.91 -14.97
N ALA A 576 5.11 -27.90 -15.83
CA ALA A 576 4.04 -27.87 -16.83
C ALA A 576 4.18 -28.99 -17.87
N ASP A 577 5.41 -29.35 -18.24
CA ASP A 577 5.69 -30.31 -19.30
C ASP A 577 5.76 -31.76 -18.80
N ASN A 578 6.21 -31.99 -17.55
CA ASN A 578 6.56 -33.33 -17.04
C ASN A 578 5.60 -33.87 -15.98
N VAL A 579 4.87 -33.01 -15.25
CA VAL A 579 3.90 -33.49 -14.26
C VAL A 579 2.61 -33.87 -14.98
N PRO A 580 2.03 -35.06 -14.74
CA PRO A 580 0.77 -35.44 -15.38
C PRO A 580 -0.38 -34.56 -14.87
N SER A 581 -1.40 -34.31 -15.72
CA SER A 581 -2.56 -33.48 -15.36
C SER A 581 -3.42 -34.10 -14.25
N ASN A 582 -3.38 -35.42 -14.09
CA ASN A 582 -4.07 -36.16 -13.04
C ASN A 582 -3.22 -36.37 -11.77
N GLY A 583 -2.24 -35.51 -11.52
CA GLY A 583 -1.35 -35.59 -10.35
C GLY A 583 -1.10 -34.24 -9.69
N ARG A 584 -0.72 -34.26 -8.40
CA ARG A 584 -0.34 -33.06 -7.64
C ARG A 584 1.16 -32.91 -7.46
N VAL A 585 1.61 -31.67 -7.33
CA VAL A 585 2.98 -31.31 -6.96
C VAL A 585 3.04 -30.89 -5.49
N LEU A 586 3.87 -31.54 -4.69
CA LEU A 586 4.08 -31.17 -3.29
C LEU A 586 5.35 -30.35 -3.11
N PHE A 587 5.28 -29.25 -2.38
CA PHE A 587 6.45 -28.51 -1.90
C PHE A 587 6.83 -28.96 -0.50
N ALA A 588 7.89 -29.77 -0.38
CA ALA A 588 8.31 -30.30 0.91
C ALA A 588 9.10 -29.25 1.70
N GLY A 589 8.82 -29.19 3.01
CA GLY A 589 9.37 -28.21 3.92
C GLY A 589 8.78 -26.81 3.75
N ARG A 590 9.59 -25.80 4.05
CA ARG A 590 9.17 -24.39 4.09
C ARG A 590 9.13 -23.80 2.67
N ALA A 591 7.95 -23.39 2.21
CA ALA A 591 7.74 -22.83 0.86
C ALA A 591 7.84 -21.30 0.77
N VAL A 592 7.86 -20.59 1.91
CA VAL A 592 7.62 -19.12 2.05
C VAL A 592 8.28 -18.24 0.97
N HIS A 593 9.61 -18.30 0.82
CA HIS A 593 10.38 -17.50 -0.15
C HIS A 593 11.39 -18.32 -0.95
N GLY A 594 11.25 -19.65 -0.93
CA GLY A 594 12.23 -20.59 -1.48
C GLY A 594 12.41 -20.48 -3.00
N TYR A 595 11.34 -20.12 -3.69
CA TYR A 595 11.22 -20.18 -5.15
C TYR A 595 11.36 -18.78 -5.76
N GLY A 596 12.59 -18.36 -6.03
CA GLY A 596 12.88 -17.07 -6.66
C GLY A 596 12.69 -15.83 -5.76
N GLY A 597 12.63 -16.01 -4.43
CA GLY A 597 12.44 -14.91 -3.48
C GLY A 597 11.01 -14.39 -3.40
N ALA A 598 10.04 -15.18 -3.90
CA ALA A 598 8.62 -14.88 -3.83
C ALA A 598 7.82 -16.06 -3.26
N LYS A 599 6.54 -15.79 -3.00
CA LYS A 599 5.58 -16.79 -2.50
C LYS A 599 5.13 -17.72 -3.63
N ALA A 600 4.98 -19.00 -3.32
CA ALA A 600 4.62 -20.04 -4.29
C ALA A 600 3.17 -19.96 -4.79
N ALA A 601 2.30 -19.13 -4.19
CA ALA A 601 0.86 -19.07 -4.45
C ALA A 601 0.44 -19.09 -5.93
N ALA A 602 1.15 -18.40 -6.83
CA ALA A 602 0.79 -18.34 -8.25
C ALA A 602 1.26 -19.52 -9.10
N LEU A 603 2.03 -20.44 -8.54
CA LEU A 603 2.58 -21.55 -9.31
C LEU A 603 1.49 -22.44 -9.94
N PRO A 604 0.33 -22.75 -9.31
CA PRO A 604 -0.71 -23.53 -9.98
C PRO A 604 -1.26 -22.86 -11.24
N HIS A 605 -1.39 -21.53 -11.21
CA HIS A 605 -1.79 -20.74 -12.39
C HIS A 605 -0.71 -20.81 -13.48
N PHE A 606 0.57 -20.68 -13.12
CA PHE A 606 1.65 -20.69 -14.10
C PHE A 606 1.95 -22.07 -14.69
N THR A 607 1.77 -23.16 -13.93
CA THR A 607 2.07 -24.52 -14.42
C THR A 607 0.84 -25.26 -14.92
N GLY A 608 -0.38 -24.79 -14.58
CA GLY A 608 -1.60 -25.55 -14.79
C GLY A 608 -1.61 -26.89 -14.05
N ARG A 609 -1.06 -26.94 -12.82
CA ARG A 609 -1.01 -28.13 -11.97
C ARG A 609 -1.49 -27.83 -10.57
N GLU A 610 -2.22 -28.76 -9.96
CA GLU A 610 -2.60 -28.68 -8.56
C GLU A 610 -1.38 -28.91 -7.64
N MET A 611 -1.34 -28.18 -6.53
CA MET A 611 -0.17 -28.13 -5.67
C MET A 611 -0.52 -28.33 -4.20
N MET A 612 0.49 -28.71 -3.42
CA MET A 612 0.38 -28.86 -1.97
C MET A 612 1.54 -28.18 -1.23
N ALA A 613 1.23 -27.42 -0.19
CA ALA A 613 2.20 -26.76 0.69
C ALA A 613 1.54 -26.34 2.01
N ALA A 614 2.31 -26.23 3.09
CA ALA A 614 1.80 -25.78 4.39
C ALA A 614 1.30 -24.32 4.33
N ASP A 615 2.13 -23.43 3.77
CA ASP A 615 1.80 -22.02 3.62
C ASP A 615 2.41 -21.47 2.33
N PHE A 616 1.56 -21.32 1.32
CA PHE A 616 1.90 -20.73 0.03
C PHE A 616 1.67 -19.22 -0.02
N TYR A 617 1.13 -18.62 1.06
CA TYR A 617 0.91 -17.18 1.22
C TYR A 617 1.87 -16.52 2.22
N GLY A 618 2.76 -17.26 2.90
CA GLY A 618 3.78 -16.73 3.80
C GLY A 618 3.23 -15.88 4.96
N PHE A 619 2.19 -16.38 5.65
CA PHE A 619 1.67 -15.90 6.92
C PHE A 619 2.68 -16.08 8.06
N SER A 620 2.54 -15.42 9.21
CA SER A 620 3.52 -15.51 10.32
C SER A 620 3.66 -16.94 10.87
N PRO A 621 4.86 -17.42 11.22
CA PRO A 621 5.05 -18.74 11.84
C PRO A 621 4.39 -18.87 13.21
N GLN A 622 3.92 -17.75 13.80
CA GLN A 622 3.14 -17.75 15.03
C GLN A 622 1.70 -18.24 14.83
N ILE A 623 1.20 -18.24 13.60
CA ILE A 623 -0.18 -18.60 13.27
C ILE A 623 -0.29 -19.82 12.34
N VAL A 624 0.80 -20.21 11.68
CA VAL A 624 0.83 -21.35 10.75
C VAL A 624 2.08 -22.20 10.95
N GLU A 625 1.94 -23.52 10.81
CA GLU A 625 3.07 -24.44 10.68
C GLU A 625 3.69 -24.27 9.28
N TYR A 626 5.01 -24.12 9.18
CA TYR A 626 5.69 -23.95 7.88
C TYR A 626 6.23 -25.24 7.28
N GLN A 627 6.25 -26.34 8.04
CA GLN A 627 6.76 -27.62 7.55
C GLN A 627 5.64 -28.39 6.87
N TYR A 628 5.97 -29.01 5.73
CA TYR A 628 5.04 -29.83 4.96
C TYR A 628 5.73 -31.10 4.43
N PRO A 629 5.10 -32.28 4.42
CA PRO A 629 3.73 -32.61 4.86
C PRO A 629 3.42 -32.32 6.35
N PRO A 630 2.14 -32.37 6.77
CA PRO A 630 1.74 -32.11 8.16
C PRO A 630 2.47 -33.04 9.16
N ARG A 631 2.64 -32.57 10.40
CA ARG A 631 3.39 -33.29 11.45
C ARG A 631 3.04 -34.77 11.59
N GLN A 632 1.75 -35.13 11.54
CA GLN A 632 1.29 -36.52 11.67
C GLN A 632 1.76 -37.45 10.54
N PHE A 633 2.34 -36.94 9.46
CA PHE A 633 2.85 -37.73 8.34
C PHE A 633 4.38 -37.76 8.25
N ARG A 634 5.10 -37.08 9.16
CA ARG A 634 6.55 -36.88 9.05
C ARG A 634 7.40 -37.84 9.88
N TYR A 635 6.91 -38.28 11.03
CA TYR A 635 7.76 -38.87 12.07
C TYR A 635 7.60 -40.38 12.26
N ASP A 636 6.61 -41.01 11.63
CA ASP A 636 6.28 -42.43 11.81
C ASP A 636 6.89 -43.33 10.73
N GLY A 637 7.99 -42.90 10.11
CA GLY A 637 8.72 -43.65 9.09
C GLY A 637 8.30 -43.38 7.63
N PRO A 638 9.02 -43.98 6.67
CA PRO A 638 8.87 -43.70 5.25
C PRO A 638 7.52 -44.14 4.66
N ASP A 639 6.93 -45.20 5.20
CA ASP A 639 5.64 -45.74 4.73
C ASP A 639 4.49 -44.77 5.05
N VAL A 640 4.53 -44.13 6.22
CA VAL A 640 3.55 -43.12 6.63
C VAL A 640 3.71 -41.83 5.82
N LEU A 641 4.94 -41.44 5.49
CA LEU A 641 5.17 -40.32 4.57
C LEU A 641 4.65 -40.65 3.17
N TYR A 642 4.87 -41.88 2.68
CA TYR A 642 4.39 -42.32 1.37
C TYR A 642 2.86 -42.42 1.32
N SER A 643 2.20 -42.86 2.39
CA SER A 643 0.74 -42.92 2.45
C SER A 643 0.10 -41.55 2.31
N PHE A 644 0.73 -40.48 2.81
CA PHE A 644 0.31 -39.11 2.54
C PHE A 644 0.33 -38.78 1.03
N MET A 645 1.41 -39.15 0.35
CA MET A 645 1.57 -38.91 -1.08
C MET A 645 0.51 -39.64 -1.89
N ASP A 646 0.21 -40.89 -1.51
CA ASP A 646 -0.85 -41.64 -2.16
C ASP A 646 -2.24 -41.05 -1.88
N LEU A 647 -2.54 -40.75 -0.61
CA LEU A 647 -3.81 -40.21 -0.17
C LEU A 647 -4.18 -38.91 -0.87
N HIS A 648 -3.21 -38.02 -1.08
CA HIS A 648 -3.43 -36.74 -1.76
C HIS A 648 -3.06 -36.72 -3.24
N ASN A 649 -2.78 -37.88 -3.83
CA ASN A 649 -2.43 -38.02 -5.24
C ASN A 649 -1.19 -37.19 -5.65
N VAL A 650 -0.18 -37.11 -4.79
CA VAL A 650 1.09 -36.44 -5.07
C VAL A 650 1.94 -37.33 -5.97
N THR A 651 2.23 -36.83 -7.17
CA THR A 651 3.09 -37.52 -8.15
C THR A 651 4.51 -36.97 -8.15
N HIS A 652 4.65 -35.69 -7.82
CA HIS A 652 5.93 -34.99 -7.86
C HIS A 652 6.15 -34.20 -6.58
N ILE A 653 7.40 -34.14 -6.13
CA ILE A 653 7.83 -33.45 -4.93
C ILE A 653 8.95 -32.48 -5.30
N VAL A 654 8.79 -31.23 -4.89
CA VAL A 654 9.77 -30.16 -5.10
C VAL A 654 10.30 -29.73 -3.74
N THR A 655 11.61 -29.67 -3.58
CA THR A 655 12.23 -29.16 -2.35
C THR A 655 13.60 -28.55 -2.59
N TRP A 656 13.94 -27.55 -1.80
CA TRP A 656 15.28 -26.97 -1.75
C TRP A 656 15.97 -27.25 -0.40
N HIS A 657 15.29 -27.90 0.55
CA HIS A 657 15.84 -28.21 1.87
C HIS A 657 16.61 -29.53 1.82
N ASP A 658 17.84 -29.54 2.34
CA ASP A 658 18.73 -30.68 2.23
C ASP A 658 18.27 -31.89 3.07
N ASP A 659 17.64 -31.65 4.21
CA ASP A 659 17.01 -32.69 5.04
C ASP A 659 15.95 -33.47 4.25
N TRP A 660 15.08 -32.77 3.51
CA TRP A 660 14.08 -33.39 2.66
C TRP A 660 14.70 -34.11 1.45
N LYS A 661 15.75 -33.54 0.84
CA LYS A 661 16.47 -34.23 -0.25
C LYS A 661 17.05 -35.56 0.24
N ASP A 662 17.65 -35.57 1.43
CA ASP A 662 18.23 -36.77 2.03
C ASP A 662 17.17 -37.83 2.33
N VAL A 663 16.01 -37.43 2.87
CA VAL A 663 14.88 -38.34 3.10
C VAL A 663 14.47 -39.04 1.80
N PHE A 664 14.22 -38.28 0.73
CA PHE A 664 13.75 -38.85 -0.55
C PHE A 664 14.83 -39.66 -1.27
N ARG A 665 16.11 -39.28 -1.17
CA ARG A 665 17.22 -40.05 -1.75
C ARG A 665 17.48 -41.37 -1.03
N ARG A 666 17.19 -41.46 0.28
CA ARG A 666 17.34 -42.71 1.06
C ARG A 666 16.16 -43.69 0.90
N THR A 667 15.01 -43.21 0.45
CA THR A 667 13.76 -43.98 0.36
C THR A 667 13.44 -44.33 -1.11
N THR A 668 14.40 -44.93 -1.80
CA THR A 668 14.37 -45.19 -3.24
C THR A 668 13.25 -46.12 -3.70
N ASN A 669 12.67 -46.90 -2.79
CA ASN A 669 11.50 -47.74 -3.10
C ASN A 669 10.25 -46.90 -3.41
N TYR A 670 10.17 -45.69 -2.86
CA TYR A 670 9.02 -44.79 -2.98
C TYR A 670 9.28 -43.60 -3.88
N TYR A 671 10.52 -43.13 -3.98
CA TYR A 671 10.84 -41.90 -4.69
C TYR A 671 11.99 -42.07 -5.67
N ARG A 672 11.93 -41.35 -6.79
CA ARG A 672 12.98 -41.28 -7.80
C ARG A 672 13.37 -39.82 -8.05
N PRO A 673 14.65 -39.42 -7.93
CA PRO A 673 15.06 -38.09 -8.38
C PRO A 673 14.91 -38.01 -9.90
N VAL A 674 14.27 -36.95 -10.39
CA VAL A 674 13.96 -36.78 -11.83
C VAL A 674 14.58 -35.53 -12.42
N HIS A 675 14.81 -34.48 -11.62
CA HIS A 675 15.44 -33.26 -12.11
C HIS A 675 16.02 -32.40 -10.97
N GLU A 676 16.99 -31.55 -11.29
CA GLU A 676 17.53 -30.55 -10.37
C GLU A 676 17.68 -29.21 -11.09
N ILE A 677 17.22 -28.13 -10.45
CA ILE A 677 17.27 -26.76 -10.95
C ILE A 677 17.91 -25.88 -9.87
N GLY A 678 19.19 -25.58 -10.05
CA GLY A 678 19.98 -24.88 -9.03
C GLY A 678 19.98 -25.66 -7.71
N ARG A 679 19.42 -25.06 -6.64
CA ARG A 679 19.31 -25.70 -5.31
C ARG A 679 18.04 -26.53 -5.11
N THR A 680 17.12 -26.49 -6.06
CA THR A 680 15.82 -27.14 -5.98
C THR A 680 15.92 -28.52 -6.66
N ALA A 681 15.57 -29.56 -5.93
CA ALA A 681 15.47 -30.92 -6.44
C ALA A 681 14.00 -31.28 -6.67
N ILE A 682 13.76 -32.09 -7.70
CA ILE A 682 12.45 -32.63 -8.05
C ILE A 682 12.53 -34.15 -8.00
N PHE A 683 11.58 -34.74 -7.27
CA PHE A 683 11.41 -36.17 -7.13
C PHE A 683 10.05 -36.58 -7.68
N GLU A 684 9.98 -37.78 -8.23
CA GLU A 684 8.76 -38.46 -8.61
C GLU A 684 8.41 -39.51 -7.56
N THR A 685 7.14 -39.58 -7.19
CA THR A 685 6.57 -40.63 -6.34
C THR A 685 6.29 -41.86 -7.20
N ARG A 686 6.83 -43.02 -6.84
CA ARG A 686 6.67 -44.29 -7.57
C ARG A 686 5.28 -44.90 -7.35
N ARG A 687 4.26 -44.28 -7.94
CA ARG A 687 2.87 -44.72 -7.89
C ARG A 687 2.13 -44.38 -9.17
N GLN A 688 1.02 -45.08 -9.41
CA GLN A 688 0.08 -44.68 -10.45
C GLN A 688 -0.79 -43.52 -9.94
N PRO A 689 -0.88 -42.40 -10.68
CA PRO A 689 -1.76 -41.29 -10.31
C PRO A 689 -3.23 -41.72 -10.37
N SER A 690 -4.01 -41.28 -9.38
CA SER A 690 -5.46 -41.48 -9.34
C SER A 690 -6.11 -40.45 -8.44
N TRP A 691 -7.17 -39.82 -8.94
CA TRP A 691 -8.04 -38.93 -8.17
C TRP A 691 -8.99 -39.66 -7.24
N PHE A 692 -9.05 -40.99 -7.32
CA PHE A 692 -10.01 -41.81 -6.60
C PHE A 692 -9.33 -42.51 -5.42
N LEU A 693 -9.98 -42.45 -4.26
CA LEU A 693 -9.71 -43.36 -3.14
C LEU A 693 -10.55 -44.63 -3.31
N GLU A 694 -11.80 -44.47 -3.78
CA GLU A 694 -12.70 -45.55 -4.15
C GLU A 694 -13.30 -45.24 -5.52
N GLY A 695 -13.33 -46.24 -6.41
CA GLY A 695 -13.85 -46.11 -7.78
C GLY A 695 -12.81 -45.74 -8.83
N HIS A 696 -13.26 -45.47 -10.05
CA HIS A 696 -12.41 -45.21 -11.22
C HIS A 696 -13.08 -44.27 -12.25
N GLY A 697 -12.26 -43.43 -12.89
CA GLY A 697 -12.68 -42.42 -13.86
C GLY A 697 -11.68 -41.26 -14.01
N ASP A 698 -12.18 -40.10 -14.43
CA ASP A 698 -11.48 -38.83 -14.55
C ASP A 698 -12.10 -37.74 -13.66
N VAL A 699 -11.28 -36.80 -13.19
CA VAL A 699 -11.74 -35.65 -12.40
C VAL A 699 -11.07 -34.37 -12.90
N GLN A 700 -11.89 -33.37 -13.18
CA GLN A 700 -11.46 -32.02 -13.52
C GLN A 700 -12.02 -31.04 -12.50
N ALA A 701 -11.15 -30.28 -11.86
CA ALA A 701 -11.56 -29.30 -10.85
C ALA A 701 -11.20 -27.87 -11.28
N ASP A 702 -12.14 -26.96 -11.02
CA ASP A 702 -11.98 -25.52 -11.14
C ASP A 702 -12.66 -24.84 -9.94
N PHE A 703 -12.51 -23.53 -9.80
CA PHE A 703 -13.11 -22.78 -8.71
C PHE A 703 -14.63 -23.05 -8.61
N ASN A 704 -15.08 -23.43 -7.42
CA ASN A 704 -16.46 -23.82 -7.10
C ASN A 704 -17.08 -24.95 -7.94
N ARG A 705 -16.30 -25.69 -8.74
CA ARG A 705 -16.84 -26.74 -9.63
C ARG A 705 -15.87 -27.92 -9.74
N ILE A 706 -16.37 -29.12 -9.51
CA ILE A 706 -15.65 -30.37 -9.80
C ILE A 706 -16.50 -31.19 -10.76
N GLN A 707 -15.90 -31.65 -11.84
CA GLN A 707 -16.51 -32.55 -12.82
C GLN A 707 -15.88 -33.92 -12.68
N VAL A 708 -16.72 -34.93 -12.48
CA VAL A 708 -16.31 -36.33 -12.34
C VAL A 708 -16.92 -37.11 -13.49
N THR A 709 -16.10 -37.85 -14.22
CA THR A 709 -16.54 -38.76 -15.28
C THR A 709 -16.12 -40.17 -14.92
N LEU A 710 -17.08 -41.07 -14.73
CA LEU A 710 -16.85 -42.46 -14.34
C LEU A 710 -16.75 -43.38 -15.55
N ASP A 711 -15.83 -44.33 -15.50
CA ASP A 711 -15.63 -45.32 -16.57
C ASP A 711 -16.84 -46.24 -16.73
N ALA A 712 -17.49 -46.58 -15.61
CA ALA A 712 -18.75 -47.32 -15.55
C ALA A 712 -19.63 -46.82 -14.38
N PRO A 713 -20.95 -47.10 -14.38
CA PRO A 713 -21.80 -46.90 -13.21
C PRO A 713 -21.23 -47.62 -11.98
N GLN A 714 -21.20 -46.93 -10.84
CA GLN A 714 -20.60 -47.40 -9.60
C GLN A 714 -21.47 -46.98 -8.42
N ASP A 715 -21.68 -47.84 -7.43
CA ASP A 715 -22.56 -47.52 -6.30
C ASP A 715 -21.95 -46.47 -5.37
N ARG A 716 -20.62 -46.51 -5.21
CA ARG A 716 -19.87 -45.64 -4.31
C ARG A 716 -18.55 -45.21 -4.94
N VAL A 717 -18.27 -43.92 -4.82
CA VAL A 717 -17.07 -43.28 -5.36
C VAL A 717 -16.55 -42.28 -4.32
N VAL A 718 -15.24 -42.23 -4.11
CA VAL A 718 -14.60 -41.24 -3.23
C VAL A 718 -13.48 -40.55 -3.99
N ILE A 719 -13.58 -39.23 -4.14
CA ILE A 719 -12.57 -38.42 -4.83
C ILE A 719 -11.66 -37.72 -3.82
N LYS A 720 -10.36 -37.63 -4.13
CA LYS A 720 -9.29 -37.06 -3.29
C LYS A 720 -9.30 -35.52 -3.29
N TYR A 721 -10.43 -34.94 -2.92
CA TYR A 721 -10.63 -33.51 -2.66
C TYR A 721 -11.27 -33.33 -1.30
N ASN A 722 -10.86 -32.29 -0.56
CA ASN A 722 -11.35 -32.06 0.79
C ASN A 722 -12.86 -31.75 0.79
N TRP A 723 -13.57 -32.34 1.73
CA TRP A 723 -14.97 -32.04 1.98
C TRP A 723 -15.12 -30.69 2.68
N LEU A 724 -16.12 -29.91 2.24
CA LEU A 724 -16.60 -28.72 2.93
C LEU A 724 -18.14 -28.71 2.93
N PRO A 725 -18.78 -28.19 4.00
CA PRO A 725 -20.20 -27.88 3.96
C PRO A 725 -20.52 -26.92 2.80
N GLY A 726 -21.58 -27.20 2.04
CA GLY A 726 -22.02 -26.38 0.90
C GLY A 726 -21.79 -27.01 -0.47
N PHE A 727 -21.20 -28.21 -0.55
CA PHE A 727 -21.20 -28.98 -1.80
C PHE A 727 -22.59 -29.50 -2.15
N THR A 728 -22.94 -29.39 -3.42
CA THR A 728 -24.22 -29.86 -3.98
C THR A 728 -24.00 -30.49 -5.34
N SER A 729 -24.81 -31.48 -5.69
CA SER A 729 -24.81 -32.10 -7.01
C SER A 729 -26.25 -32.51 -7.36
N PRO A 730 -26.74 -32.25 -8.58
CA PRO A 730 -28.01 -32.77 -9.03
C PRO A 730 -27.92 -34.24 -9.51
N HIS A 731 -26.70 -34.80 -9.64
CA HIS A 731 -26.46 -36.12 -10.25
C HIS A 731 -26.01 -37.19 -9.25
N ALA A 732 -25.67 -36.81 -8.03
CA ALA A 732 -25.17 -37.74 -7.02
C ALA A 732 -25.50 -37.22 -5.62
N LYS A 733 -25.76 -38.14 -4.69
CA LYS A 733 -25.80 -37.80 -3.28
C LYS A 733 -24.37 -37.67 -2.76
N LEU A 734 -24.09 -36.54 -2.12
CA LEU A 734 -22.76 -36.19 -1.61
C LEU A 734 -22.69 -36.43 -0.11
N HIS A 735 -21.56 -36.90 0.40
CA HIS A 735 -21.34 -37.07 1.83
C HIS A 735 -19.86 -36.85 2.22
N PRO A 736 -19.58 -36.42 3.47
CA PRO A 736 -18.22 -36.44 4.00
C PRO A 736 -17.73 -37.89 4.14
N HIS A 737 -16.57 -38.20 3.58
CA HIS A 737 -15.91 -39.49 3.75
C HIS A 737 -14.66 -39.32 4.60
N ASP A 738 -14.60 -39.98 5.76
CA ASP A 738 -13.42 -39.98 6.62
C ASP A 738 -12.31 -40.86 6.01
N ALA A 739 -11.22 -40.23 5.59
CA ALA A 739 -10.06 -40.89 5.02
C ALA A 739 -8.96 -41.18 6.06
N GLY A 740 -9.27 -40.92 7.35
CA GLY A 740 -8.37 -41.10 8.48
C GLY A 740 -7.40 -39.93 8.69
N ARG A 741 -6.74 -39.90 9.85
CA ARG A 741 -5.75 -38.88 10.24
C ARG A 741 -6.26 -37.44 10.03
N ASP A 742 -7.49 -37.19 10.46
CA ASP A 742 -8.18 -35.89 10.37
C ASP A 742 -8.38 -35.37 8.93
N ILE A 743 -8.43 -36.25 7.94
CA ILE A 743 -8.70 -35.91 6.55
C ILE A 743 -10.10 -36.38 6.18
N THR A 744 -10.89 -35.48 5.60
CA THR A 744 -12.24 -35.79 5.11
C THR A 744 -12.32 -35.43 3.64
N PHE A 745 -12.68 -36.41 2.81
CA PHE A 745 -12.82 -36.26 1.36
C PHE A 745 -14.29 -36.27 0.91
N ILE A 746 -14.50 -35.94 -0.37
CA ILE A 746 -15.83 -35.95 -0.97
C ILE A 746 -16.20 -37.38 -1.39
N GLY A 747 -17.21 -37.94 -0.71
CA GLY A 747 -17.89 -39.17 -1.09
C GLY A 747 -19.11 -38.92 -1.97
N LEU A 748 -19.35 -39.84 -2.90
CA LEU A 748 -20.35 -39.78 -3.96
C LEU A 748 -21.13 -41.11 -4.01
N GLU A 749 -22.46 -41.01 -4.06
CA GLU A 749 -23.37 -42.10 -4.45
C GLU A 749 -24.00 -41.69 -5.80
N PRO A 750 -23.38 -42.05 -6.95
CA PRO A 750 -23.78 -41.52 -8.24
C PRO A 750 -24.89 -42.34 -8.92
N GLY A 751 -25.16 -43.57 -8.45
CA GLY A 751 -26.12 -44.48 -9.07
C GLY A 751 -25.73 -44.83 -10.50
N THR A 752 -26.63 -44.64 -11.46
CA THR A 752 -26.37 -44.89 -12.89
C THR A 752 -25.64 -43.74 -13.60
N ASN A 753 -25.47 -42.59 -12.95
CA ASN A 753 -24.87 -41.41 -13.57
C ASN A 753 -23.35 -41.57 -13.72
N ARG A 754 -22.86 -41.46 -14.96
CA ARG A 754 -21.42 -41.46 -15.25
C ARG A 754 -20.80 -40.07 -15.25
N HIS A 755 -21.59 -39.03 -15.49
CA HIS A 755 -21.11 -37.64 -15.51
C HIS A 755 -21.74 -36.87 -14.35
N ILE A 756 -20.92 -36.48 -13.39
CA ILE A 756 -21.35 -35.81 -12.18
C ILE A 756 -20.70 -34.43 -12.13
N THR A 757 -21.51 -33.40 -11.94
CA THR A 757 -21.02 -32.05 -11.66
C THR A 757 -21.32 -31.70 -10.21
N ILE A 758 -20.27 -31.40 -9.46
CA ILE A 758 -20.33 -30.95 -8.08
C ILE A 758 -20.12 -29.43 -8.07
N HIS A 759 -20.99 -28.71 -7.36
CA HIS A 759 -20.89 -27.27 -7.17
C HIS A 759 -20.71 -26.94 -5.70
N TYR A 760 -19.82 -25.98 -5.42
CA TYR A 760 -19.68 -25.40 -4.08
C TYR A 760 -20.50 -24.10 -3.95
N ARG A 761 -21.31 -24.02 -2.90
CA ARG A 761 -22.06 -22.82 -2.50
C ARG A 761 -21.99 -22.66 -0.97
N PRO A 762 -21.16 -21.75 -0.45
CA PRO A 762 -20.98 -21.54 0.99
C PRO A 762 -22.15 -20.82 1.66
#